data_AF-A0A667WIW0-F1
#
_entry.id   AF-A0A667WIW0-F1
#
_cell.length_a   1.000
_cell.length_b   1.000
_cell.length_c   1.000
_cell.angle_alpha   90.00
_cell.angle_beta   90.00
_cell.angle_gamma   90.00
#
_symmetry.space_group_name_H-M   'P 1'
#
loop_
_entity.id
_entity.type
_entity.pdbx_description
1 polymer ?
#
loop_
_entity_poly.entity_id
_entity_poly.type
_entity_poly.pdbx_seq_one_letter_code
_entity_poly.pdbx_strand_id
1 'polypeptide(L)'
;MAASFRGRPIRSLRMRGRNDSGEENVPLDLTREPSDNFREILQNVAKPHGVSNMRKLGHLNNLIKLLCSIGHREEKFGFTYEEIIICLRLALLNEAKEVRAAGLRALRYLIRDTSVLQKVLRLQVDYLISRCIDIQQSNEGERTQALRLVRKIITVNAMLFPTSIANSLIAVGTDGLQERDRMVRAAIAIICELALKNPEVVAKRGGLSTILKSVIDCQLSRINEALITTILHLLNHPRTRQYVRTDVELEQILAPFTDFHYRHNADTAEGQLKEDREARFLSSRMAIVAAFRSWSGIINLCKAGNSGIQSLIGLLCIPNMEVRKGLLEVLYEIFRLPLPIATQDFTEALLSVDPSRFQDSWRLSDGFVAAEAKVILPHRARSRPDLMDNYLALVLSAFITSGLLEGLVEVVTSSDDQLAVRATILLGELLHMANTILPHSHSHHLHCLPTLINMAASFDIPQEKRLRASAAVNHLKRFHEKKKRGSKPYSLYLDHIIRKSVSSHNRRDSHSRAHRDIYVIKDTEDALMMNLRDSHILNHKQNLDWNWLLIATILKWPNVNLRNNKDEQMHKFVRRLLYFYKPSSKLYAALELDHPKARQLTVVGCQFVEFLMESDEDGQGYLEDLVRDMVSWLSSSSGLKPERCLQSNGLLTTLSQHYFLFLGTLSAHPHGVKLLEKCGLFQCLLNLCSVKNQDAVLKLAVSTLDYSRDGLARVILSKILTAATDTCRLYATKHLRVLLRAGVEFFSSWGMELLVTQLHDHSKAVSMEALDILDEACEDKANLHALIQLKPALSHLGDKGLLLLLRFLSIPKGFSYLNERGYVSKQLDKWQKEYNLKYVDLIEEQLNEALTTYRKPVDGDNYVRRSNQRLQRPNVYLPVHLYGQLVHDKTGCHLLEAQSVVPDLSYTVRSPMLDTWEGIKQLKAALWALGNIGSSNWGLNLLQEENVIPDILALAQHCEVLSVRGTCVYVLGVISKTKQGCEVLKQYGWDAVRHSRRTLWPVTPEEVDTQLTSELSSVPSTLSLNSESTSSRHNSESESQPSKDVLDQSDEPSLYLRAKPVKDRSPFTILASSRFVRNRFLNSLSLPSKKLRSTSDPKTPSGSRTPTELKTGGMRRNRTVTEPSVYCTSQGDCPPH
;
A
#
# COMPACT_ATOMS: atom_id res chain seq x y z
N MET A 1 -33.21 12.44 40.90
CA MET A 1 -33.28 11.89 42.28
C MET A 1 -31.92 12.00 42.94
N ALA A 2 -31.82 11.70 44.24
CA ALA A 2 -30.73 12.09 45.14
C ALA A 2 -29.31 11.77 44.66
N ALA A 3 -28.36 12.65 45.01
CA ALA A 3 -26.93 12.42 44.87
C ALA A 3 -26.39 11.53 46.00
N SER A 4 -25.34 10.75 45.73
CA SER A 4 -24.53 10.10 46.75
C SER A 4 -23.05 10.39 46.51
N PHE A 5 -22.53 11.41 47.19
CA PHE A 5 -21.10 11.69 47.22
C PHE A 5 -20.41 10.70 48.16
N ARG A 6 -19.83 9.63 47.61
CA ARG A 6 -18.75 8.89 48.27
C ARG A 6 -17.41 9.29 47.65
N GLY A 7 -16.62 10.03 48.41
CA GLY A 7 -15.29 10.46 47.99
C GLY A 7 -14.40 9.25 47.65
N ARG A 8 -13.65 9.35 46.56
CA ARG A 8 -12.60 8.36 46.25
C ARG A 8 -11.54 8.45 47.35
N PRO A 9 -11.25 7.38 48.12
CA PRO A 9 -10.03 7.37 48.91
C PRO A 9 -8.86 7.46 47.93
N ILE A 10 -7.92 8.37 48.20
CA ILE A 10 -6.64 8.40 47.49
C ILE A 10 -6.02 7.01 47.71
N ARG A 11 -5.92 6.21 46.65
CA ARG A 11 -5.17 4.95 46.71
C ARG A 11 -3.72 5.34 46.95
N SER A 12 -3.29 5.20 48.20
CA SER A 12 -1.90 5.29 48.58
C SER A 12 -1.08 4.37 47.68
N LEU A 13 0.15 4.78 47.37
CA LEU A 13 1.10 3.88 46.74
C LEU A 13 1.47 2.81 47.76
N ARG A 14 0.64 1.75 47.83
CA ARG A 14 1.10 0.43 48.26
C ARG A 14 2.15 0.02 47.26
N MET A 15 3.40 0.42 47.54
CA MET A 15 4.62 -0.26 47.17
C MET A 15 4.36 -1.75 47.42
N ARG A 16 3.98 -2.48 46.37
CA ARG A 16 3.74 -3.92 46.47
C ARG A 16 5.12 -4.49 46.74
N GLY A 17 5.30 -4.98 47.97
CA GLY A 17 6.62 -5.04 48.60
C GLY A 17 7.67 -5.69 47.71
N ARG A 18 8.92 -5.23 47.85
CA ARG A 18 10.02 -6.18 47.75
C ARG A 18 9.64 -7.31 48.71
N ASN A 19 9.53 -8.54 48.21
CA ASN A 19 9.61 -9.68 49.11
C ASN A 19 11.01 -9.60 49.72
N ASP A 20 11.11 -9.62 51.04
CA ASP A 20 12.38 -9.89 51.72
C ASP A 20 12.77 -11.35 51.46
N SER A 21 13.32 -11.61 50.27
CA SER A 21 14.31 -12.66 50.13
C SER A 21 15.48 -12.25 51.01
N GLY A 22 15.51 -12.74 52.25
CA GLY A 22 16.53 -12.42 53.24
C GLY A 22 17.88 -13.00 52.84
N GLU A 23 18.53 -12.37 51.84
CA GLU A 23 19.86 -12.75 51.38
C GLU A 23 20.83 -12.67 52.56
N GLU A 24 21.25 -13.82 53.08
CA GLU A 24 22.49 -13.90 53.86
C GLU A 24 23.60 -13.39 52.93
N ASN A 25 23.99 -12.14 53.13
CA ASN A 25 25.00 -11.46 52.34
C ASN A 25 26.36 -12.15 52.56
N VAL A 26 26.62 -13.21 51.80
CA VAL A 26 27.96 -13.80 51.66
C VAL A 26 28.83 -12.72 51.00
N PRO A 27 29.79 -12.11 51.73
CA PRO A 27 30.64 -11.09 51.14
C PRO A 27 31.53 -11.74 50.07
N LEU A 28 31.82 -11.01 49.00
CA LEU A 28 32.80 -11.42 48.00
C LEU A 28 34.03 -10.52 48.13
N ASP A 29 35.11 -11.08 48.67
CA ASP A 29 36.37 -10.38 48.86
C ASP A 29 37.20 -10.43 47.57
N LEU A 30 37.09 -9.37 46.76
CA LEU A 30 37.82 -9.21 45.51
C LEU A 30 39.32 -8.87 45.70
N THR A 31 39.81 -8.76 46.94
CA THR A 31 41.25 -8.53 47.23
C THR A 31 42.04 -9.83 47.36
N ARG A 32 41.36 -10.96 47.64
CA ARG A 32 41.95 -12.30 47.66
C ARG A 32 42.21 -12.83 46.26
N GLU A 33 43.12 -13.79 46.15
CA GLU A 33 43.34 -14.47 44.87
C GLU A 33 42.03 -15.10 44.33
N PRO A 34 41.83 -15.08 43.00
CA PRO A 34 40.71 -15.77 42.36
C PRO A 34 40.63 -17.26 42.71
N SER A 35 41.78 -17.93 42.78
CA SER A 35 41.96 -19.36 43.12
C SER A 35 41.23 -19.75 44.41
N ASP A 36 41.47 -19.03 45.51
CA ASP A 36 40.85 -19.28 46.81
C ASP A 36 39.36 -18.90 46.84
N ASN A 37 38.99 -17.80 46.18
CA ASN A 37 37.59 -17.42 46.00
C ASN A 37 36.79 -18.52 45.24
N PHE A 38 37.35 -19.08 44.17
CA PHE A 38 36.77 -20.23 43.45
C PHE A 38 36.71 -21.46 44.36
N ARG A 39 37.78 -21.76 45.12
CA ARG A 39 37.86 -22.92 46.03
C ARG A 39 36.78 -22.89 47.11
N GLU A 40 36.61 -21.77 47.81
CA GLU A 40 35.60 -21.61 48.86
C GLU A 40 34.18 -21.77 48.30
N ILE A 41 33.88 -21.09 47.19
CA ILE A 41 32.58 -21.10 46.53
C ILE A 41 32.21 -22.50 46.05
N LEU A 42 33.11 -23.19 45.34
CA LEU A 42 32.84 -24.53 44.80
C LEU A 42 32.69 -25.57 45.92
N GLN A 43 33.51 -25.49 46.98
CA GLN A 43 33.42 -26.42 48.11
C GLN A 43 32.10 -26.24 48.88
N ASN A 44 31.62 -25.01 49.09
CA ASN A 44 30.36 -24.76 49.79
C ASN A 44 29.12 -25.05 48.94
N VAL A 45 29.21 -25.01 47.61
CA VAL A 45 28.17 -25.51 46.70
C VAL A 45 28.12 -27.04 46.71
N ALA A 46 29.27 -27.73 46.70
CA ALA A 46 29.36 -29.18 46.60
C ALA A 46 29.02 -29.94 47.90
N LYS A 47 29.22 -29.35 49.09
CA LYS A 47 28.87 -29.97 50.39
C LYS A 47 27.39 -30.39 50.43
N PRO A 48 27.03 -31.67 50.64
CA PRO A 48 25.63 -32.09 50.67
C PRO A 48 24.89 -31.57 51.91
N HIS A 49 25.53 -31.67 53.08
CA HIS A 49 24.98 -31.26 54.38
C HIS A 49 25.76 -30.07 54.97
N GLY A 50 25.15 -29.35 55.93
CA GLY A 50 25.81 -28.30 56.71
C GLY A 50 25.87 -26.89 56.08
N VAL A 51 25.30 -26.67 54.88
CA VAL A 51 25.23 -25.35 54.23
C VAL A 51 23.81 -25.06 53.77
N SER A 52 23.25 -23.92 54.18
CA SER A 52 21.88 -23.51 53.84
C SER A 52 21.71 -23.27 52.33
N ASN A 53 20.51 -23.52 51.78
CA ASN A 53 20.25 -23.28 50.36
C ASN A 53 20.37 -21.80 49.97
N MET A 54 20.13 -20.87 50.91
CA MET A 54 20.35 -19.43 50.70
C MET A 54 21.84 -19.07 50.65
N ARG A 55 22.71 -19.69 51.46
CA ARG A 55 24.17 -19.55 51.31
C ARG A 55 24.67 -20.14 49.99
N LYS A 56 24.15 -21.31 49.57
CA LYS A 56 24.47 -21.91 48.25
C LYS A 56 24.07 -20.99 47.10
N LEU A 57 22.89 -20.36 47.17
CA LEU A 57 22.46 -19.33 46.23
C LEU A 57 23.38 -18.09 46.25
N GLY A 58 23.78 -17.61 47.42
CA GLY A 58 24.74 -16.51 47.59
C GLY A 58 26.10 -16.80 46.94
N HIS A 59 26.68 -17.98 47.24
CA HIS A 59 27.93 -18.44 46.63
C HIS A 59 27.82 -18.57 45.10
N LEU A 60 26.72 -19.10 44.55
CA LEU A 60 26.49 -19.18 43.09
C LEU A 60 26.32 -17.79 42.44
N ASN A 61 25.64 -16.85 43.10
CA ASN A 61 25.56 -15.47 42.64
C ASN A 61 26.94 -14.77 42.68
N ASN A 62 27.76 -15.04 43.69
CA ASN A 62 29.14 -14.55 43.80
C ASN A 62 30.07 -15.18 42.74
N LEU A 63 29.90 -16.47 42.41
CA LEU A 63 30.60 -17.13 41.30
C LEU A 63 30.37 -16.40 39.97
N ILE A 64 29.14 -15.95 39.72
CA ILE A 64 28.79 -15.20 38.50
C ILE A 64 29.43 -13.80 38.51
N LYS A 65 29.57 -13.14 39.66
CA LYS A 65 30.33 -11.87 39.78
C LYS A 65 31.81 -12.11 39.45
N LEU A 66 32.41 -13.15 40.04
CA LEU A 66 33.81 -13.54 39.89
C LEU A 66 34.18 -13.93 38.44
N LEU A 67 33.32 -14.73 37.79
CA LEU A 67 33.42 -15.07 36.36
C LEU A 67 33.31 -13.84 35.44
N CYS A 68 32.61 -12.78 35.86
CA CYS A 68 32.49 -11.54 35.10
C CYS A 68 33.68 -10.59 35.29
N SER A 69 34.41 -10.63 36.42
CA SER A 69 35.51 -9.71 36.71
C SER A 69 36.89 -10.18 36.25
N ILE A 70 37.22 -11.46 36.41
CA ILE A 70 38.60 -11.98 36.26
C ILE A 70 38.97 -12.40 34.82
N GLY A 71 37.95 -12.67 34.01
CA GLY A 71 38.10 -13.21 32.65
C GLY A 71 38.27 -14.74 32.64
N HIS A 72 37.93 -15.37 31.51
CA HIS A 72 37.80 -16.83 31.42
C HIS A 72 39.09 -17.50 30.95
N ARG A 73 39.94 -17.93 31.91
CA ARG A 73 41.14 -18.75 31.67
C ARG A 73 41.37 -19.71 32.84
N GLU A 74 41.64 -20.99 32.57
CA GLU A 74 41.92 -22.01 33.61
C GLU A 74 43.11 -21.58 34.50
N GLU A 75 44.15 -20.97 33.91
CA GLU A 75 45.30 -20.32 34.58
C GLU A 75 44.89 -19.40 35.74
N LYS A 76 43.85 -18.58 35.53
CA LYS A 76 43.37 -17.58 36.50
C LYS A 76 42.34 -18.13 37.48
N PHE A 77 41.87 -19.36 37.28
CA PHE A 77 40.91 -20.01 38.17
C PHE A 77 41.59 -20.95 39.17
N GLY A 78 42.81 -21.41 38.89
CA GLY A 78 43.50 -22.42 39.71
C GLY A 78 42.84 -23.81 39.67
N PHE A 79 41.91 -24.01 38.73
CA PHE A 79 41.12 -25.21 38.52
C PHE A 79 40.84 -25.41 37.03
N THR A 80 40.68 -26.65 36.60
CA THR A 80 40.21 -27.00 35.26
C THR A 80 38.72 -26.69 35.09
N TYR A 81 38.27 -26.46 33.85
CA TYR A 81 36.84 -26.37 33.55
C TYR A 81 36.08 -27.64 33.95
N GLU A 82 36.69 -28.83 33.88
CA GLU A 82 36.03 -30.10 34.22
C GLU A 82 35.67 -30.18 35.70
N GLU A 83 36.56 -29.78 36.62
CA GLU A 83 36.27 -29.69 38.06
C GLU A 83 35.15 -28.67 38.35
N ILE A 84 35.20 -27.49 37.73
CA ILE A 84 34.18 -26.44 37.87
C ILE A 84 32.81 -26.97 37.41
N ILE A 85 32.75 -27.70 36.29
CA ILE A 85 31.52 -28.30 35.76
C ILE A 85 31.00 -29.41 36.68
N ILE A 86 31.89 -30.26 37.24
CA ILE A 86 31.52 -31.34 38.18
C ILE A 86 30.88 -30.76 39.46
N CYS A 87 31.41 -29.65 39.99
CA CYS A 87 30.80 -28.96 41.12
C CYS A 87 29.48 -28.25 40.74
N LEU A 88 29.41 -27.59 39.58
CA LEU A 88 28.20 -26.89 39.13
C LEU A 88 27.03 -27.82 38.82
N ARG A 89 27.27 -29.02 38.28
CA ARG A 89 26.17 -29.96 37.97
C ARG A 89 25.47 -30.49 39.24
N LEU A 90 26.14 -30.51 40.39
CA LEU A 90 25.52 -30.87 41.67
C LEU A 90 24.46 -29.83 42.12
N ALA A 91 24.62 -28.56 41.76
CA ALA A 91 23.62 -27.53 42.05
C ALA A 91 22.29 -27.77 41.30
N LEU A 92 22.30 -28.53 40.20
CA LEU A 92 21.10 -28.93 39.44
C LEU A 92 20.33 -30.08 40.11
N LEU A 93 20.93 -30.78 41.07
CA LEU A 93 20.32 -31.89 41.82
C LEU A 93 19.74 -31.45 43.17
N ASN A 94 19.84 -30.17 43.54
CA ASN A 94 19.31 -29.65 44.79
C ASN A 94 17.77 -29.49 44.71
N GLU A 95 17.05 -29.83 45.77
CA GLU A 95 15.59 -29.65 45.88
C GLU A 95 15.14 -28.18 45.75
N ALA A 96 15.97 -27.21 46.15
CA ALA A 96 15.67 -25.79 46.02
C ALA A 96 15.76 -25.30 44.56
N LYS A 97 14.62 -24.98 43.96
CA LYS A 97 14.50 -24.45 42.58
C LYS A 97 15.29 -23.16 42.35
N GLU A 98 15.49 -22.35 43.39
CA GLU A 98 16.32 -21.14 43.38
C GLU A 98 17.81 -21.48 43.18
N VAL A 99 18.30 -22.55 43.83
CA VAL A 99 19.68 -23.04 43.69
C VAL A 99 19.88 -23.67 42.31
N ARG A 100 18.92 -24.47 41.81
CA ARG A 100 18.95 -25.02 40.44
C ARG A 100 18.98 -23.90 39.40
N ALA A 101 18.12 -22.88 39.54
CA ALA A 101 18.09 -21.71 38.66
C ALA A 101 19.43 -20.93 38.68
N ALA A 102 20.06 -20.79 39.85
CA ALA A 102 21.37 -20.17 39.98
C ALA A 102 22.50 -21.01 39.36
N GLY A 103 22.45 -22.34 39.49
CA GLY A 103 23.38 -23.28 38.83
C GLY A 103 23.28 -23.21 37.30
N LEU A 104 22.06 -23.27 36.75
CA LEU A 104 21.79 -23.06 35.31
C LEU A 104 22.28 -21.69 34.82
N ARG A 105 22.11 -20.65 35.64
CA ARG A 105 22.62 -19.30 35.35
C ARG A 105 24.15 -19.30 35.32
N ALA A 106 24.83 -19.85 36.33
CA ALA A 106 26.29 -19.89 36.41
C ALA A 106 26.89 -20.68 35.22
N LEU A 107 26.34 -21.85 34.91
CA LEU A 107 26.75 -22.65 33.75
C LEU A 107 26.60 -21.89 32.43
N ARG A 108 25.58 -21.03 32.28
CA ARG A 108 25.41 -20.17 31.10
C ARG A 108 26.46 -19.06 30.98
N TYR A 109 27.03 -18.56 32.09
CA TYR A 109 28.15 -17.62 32.05
C TYR A 109 29.49 -18.32 31.80
N LEU A 110 29.60 -19.61 32.16
CA LEU A 110 30.78 -20.44 31.89
C LEU A 110 30.89 -20.86 30.43
N ILE A 111 29.79 -21.31 29.80
CA ILE A 111 29.78 -21.71 28.38
C ILE A 111 29.89 -20.46 27.49
N ARG A 112 31.12 -20.12 27.11
CA ARG A 112 31.41 -19.10 26.07
C ARG A 112 31.80 -19.73 24.73
N ASP A 113 32.63 -20.77 24.77
CA ASP A 113 33.35 -21.30 23.62
C ASP A 113 33.09 -22.81 23.40
N THR A 114 33.35 -23.29 22.18
CA THR A 114 33.11 -24.69 21.77
C THR A 114 33.84 -25.72 22.64
N SER A 115 35.05 -25.42 23.11
CA SER A 115 35.85 -26.31 23.98
C SER A 115 35.19 -26.54 25.35
N VAL A 116 34.69 -25.47 25.98
CA VAL A 116 33.95 -25.56 27.24
C VAL A 116 32.64 -26.32 27.05
N LEU A 117 31.92 -26.08 25.94
CA LEU A 117 30.73 -26.83 25.60
C LEU A 117 31.02 -28.33 25.42
N GLN A 118 32.11 -28.71 24.75
CA GLN A 118 32.54 -30.11 24.62
C GLN A 118 32.87 -30.74 25.98
N LYS A 119 33.56 -30.03 26.89
CA LYS A 119 33.79 -30.49 28.27
C LYS A 119 32.47 -30.72 29.03
N VAL A 120 31.49 -29.81 28.89
CA VAL A 120 30.13 -29.95 29.50
C VAL A 120 29.38 -31.17 28.97
N LEU A 121 29.40 -31.40 27.65
CA LEU A 121 28.70 -32.52 27.00
C LEU A 121 29.37 -33.88 27.31
N ARG A 122 30.71 -33.92 27.36
CA ARG A 122 31.48 -35.10 27.80
C ARG A 122 31.08 -35.56 29.21
N LEU A 123 30.72 -34.62 30.09
CA LEU A 123 30.30 -34.87 31.47
C LEU A 123 28.79 -35.13 31.63
N GLN A 124 28.05 -35.32 30.52
CA GLN A 124 26.62 -35.68 30.46
C GLN A 124 25.68 -34.74 31.24
N VAL A 125 26.04 -33.45 31.32
CA VAL A 125 25.25 -32.43 32.03
C VAL A 125 23.93 -32.11 31.30
N ASP A 126 23.84 -32.44 30.01
CA ASP A 126 22.65 -32.27 29.18
C ASP A 126 21.42 -33.05 29.69
N TYR A 127 21.62 -34.23 30.31
CA TYR A 127 20.53 -34.98 30.96
C TYR A 127 19.94 -34.22 32.15
N LEU A 128 20.78 -33.51 32.91
CA LEU A 128 20.34 -32.68 34.05
C LEU A 128 19.67 -31.39 33.57
N ILE A 129 20.12 -30.82 32.45
CA ILE A 129 19.46 -29.67 31.80
C ILE A 129 18.07 -30.07 31.29
N SER A 130 17.94 -31.25 30.64
CA SER A 130 16.65 -31.84 30.24
C SER A 130 15.69 -31.95 31.43
N ARG A 131 16.14 -32.59 32.53
CA ARG A 131 15.36 -32.70 33.78
C ARG A 131 14.87 -31.34 34.31
N CYS A 132 15.68 -30.28 34.21
CA CYS A 132 15.30 -28.92 34.63
C CYS A 132 14.36 -28.19 33.65
N ILE A 133 14.10 -28.74 32.45
CA ILE A 133 13.12 -28.22 31.48
C ILE A 133 11.77 -28.90 31.66
N ASP A 134 11.77 -30.21 31.91
CA ASP A 134 10.55 -31.03 31.89
C ASP A 134 9.77 -30.99 33.23
N ILE A 135 10.45 -30.77 34.37
CA ILE A 135 9.79 -30.72 35.69
C ILE A 135 8.96 -29.43 35.84
N GLN A 136 7.63 -29.55 35.78
CA GLN A 136 6.66 -28.47 36.01
C GLN A 136 6.22 -28.37 37.48
N GLN A 137 7.08 -27.84 38.36
CA GLN A 137 6.85 -27.72 39.82
C GLN A 137 6.86 -26.27 40.32
N SER A 138 5.96 -25.41 39.82
CA SER A 138 5.87 -23.98 40.20
C SER A 138 7.19 -23.19 40.01
N ASN A 139 7.99 -23.61 39.04
CA ASN A 139 9.40 -23.27 38.86
C ASN A 139 9.67 -22.54 37.52
N GLU A 140 8.75 -21.68 37.09
CA GLU A 140 8.87 -20.92 35.82
C GLU A 140 10.22 -20.19 35.68
N GLY A 141 10.77 -19.65 36.78
CA GLY A 141 12.07 -18.99 36.81
C GLY A 141 13.26 -19.92 36.57
N GLU A 142 13.19 -21.17 37.00
CA GLU A 142 14.19 -22.23 36.77
C GLU A 142 14.19 -22.65 35.30
N ARG A 143 13.01 -23.05 34.80
CA ARG A 143 12.78 -23.43 33.39
C ARG A 143 13.22 -22.29 32.45
N THR A 144 12.97 -21.03 32.84
CA THR A 144 13.47 -19.84 32.11
C THR A 144 15.01 -19.75 32.06
N GLN A 145 15.74 -20.11 33.12
CA GLN A 145 17.21 -20.17 33.05
C GLN A 145 17.69 -21.33 32.17
N ALA A 146 17.02 -22.49 32.23
CA ALA A 146 17.33 -23.64 31.38
C ALA A 146 17.15 -23.30 29.89
N LEU A 147 15.99 -22.78 29.47
CA LEU A 147 15.75 -22.36 28.08
C LEU A 147 16.75 -21.29 27.62
N ARG A 148 17.17 -20.36 28.49
CA ARG A 148 18.22 -19.38 28.19
C ARG A 148 19.62 -19.98 28.09
N LEU A 149 19.91 -21.04 28.84
CA LEU A 149 21.15 -21.82 28.73
C LEU A 149 21.18 -22.58 27.39
N VAL A 150 20.08 -23.23 27.03
CA VAL A 150 19.91 -23.95 25.75
C VAL A 150 20.08 -23.01 24.55
N ARG A 151 19.46 -21.81 24.56
CA ARG A 151 19.72 -20.80 23.52
C ARG A 151 21.18 -20.36 23.46
N LYS A 152 21.90 -20.28 24.60
CA LYS A 152 23.34 -20.00 24.58
C LYS A 152 24.14 -21.15 23.95
N ILE A 153 23.77 -22.41 24.18
CA ILE A 153 24.38 -23.57 23.50
C ILE A 153 24.21 -23.45 21.97
N ILE A 154 22.99 -23.18 21.48
CA ILE A 154 22.69 -22.96 20.05
C ILE A 154 23.44 -21.75 19.47
N THR A 155 23.72 -20.73 20.29
CA THR A 155 24.53 -19.57 19.90
C THR A 155 26.03 -19.88 19.82
N VAL A 156 26.56 -20.76 20.67
CA VAL A 156 27.99 -21.15 20.67
C VAL A 156 28.29 -22.17 19.59
N ASN A 157 27.59 -23.31 19.57
CA ASN A 157 27.73 -24.30 18.52
C ASN A 157 26.47 -25.18 18.44
N ALA A 158 25.69 -25.02 17.37
CA ALA A 158 24.47 -25.79 17.14
C ALA A 158 24.71 -27.19 16.53
N MET A 159 25.89 -27.46 15.97
CA MET A 159 26.22 -28.79 15.44
C MET A 159 26.45 -29.82 16.56
N LEU A 160 26.87 -29.36 17.74
CA LEU A 160 27.08 -30.18 18.93
C LEU A 160 25.84 -30.27 19.83
N PHE A 161 24.64 -30.00 19.30
CA PHE A 161 23.43 -29.95 20.12
C PHE A 161 22.98 -31.35 20.58
N PRO A 162 22.82 -31.62 21.89
CA PRO A 162 22.54 -32.95 22.39
C PRO A 162 21.08 -33.37 22.17
N THR A 163 20.87 -34.64 21.79
CA THR A 163 19.51 -35.14 21.49
C THR A 163 18.59 -35.28 22.70
N SER A 164 19.13 -35.30 23.92
CA SER A 164 18.39 -35.27 25.18
C SER A 164 17.54 -34.00 25.30
N ILE A 165 18.19 -32.85 25.23
CA ILE A 165 17.56 -31.52 25.26
C ILE A 165 16.64 -31.34 24.04
N ALA A 166 17.00 -31.89 22.88
CA ALA A 166 16.12 -31.86 21.70
C ALA A 166 14.79 -32.59 21.97
N ASN A 167 14.85 -33.81 22.51
CA ASN A 167 13.65 -34.59 22.86
C ASN A 167 12.78 -33.88 23.92
N SER A 168 13.40 -33.32 24.97
CA SER A 168 12.70 -32.55 26.01
C SER A 168 11.95 -31.35 25.45
N LEU A 169 12.61 -30.51 24.64
CA LEU A 169 11.95 -29.39 23.97
C LEU A 169 10.79 -29.85 23.07
N ILE A 170 10.96 -30.96 22.35
CA ILE A 170 9.97 -31.52 21.43
C ILE A 170 8.75 -32.06 22.20
N ALA A 171 8.95 -32.73 23.33
CA ALA A 171 7.87 -33.21 24.19
C ALA A 171 7.05 -32.02 24.77
N VAL A 172 7.73 -31.07 25.41
CA VAL A 172 7.13 -29.82 25.92
C VAL A 172 6.42 -29.03 24.79
N GLY A 173 6.93 -29.11 23.57
CA GLY A 173 6.32 -28.49 22.38
C GLY A 173 5.09 -29.21 21.83
N THR A 174 4.98 -30.53 21.97
CA THR A 174 3.96 -31.36 21.30
C THR A 174 2.68 -31.51 22.13
N ASP A 175 2.83 -31.74 23.43
CA ASP A 175 1.71 -32.11 24.32
C ASP A 175 1.48 -31.11 25.46
N GLY A 176 2.47 -30.24 25.74
CA GLY A 176 2.38 -29.22 26.79
C GLY A 176 1.23 -28.22 26.64
N LEU A 177 0.58 -28.12 25.45
CA LEU A 177 -0.65 -27.35 25.29
C LEU A 177 -1.84 -27.99 26.02
N GLN A 178 -1.93 -29.33 26.02
CA GLN A 178 -2.95 -30.07 26.76
C GLN A 178 -2.72 -29.96 28.28
N GLU A 179 -1.46 -30.07 28.71
CA GLU A 179 -1.02 -29.87 30.10
C GLU A 179 -1.09 -28.40 30.58
N ARG A 180 -1.48 -27.47 29.69
CA ARG A 180 -1.57 -26.02 29.93
C ARG A 180 -0.25 -25.36 30.33
N ASP A 181 0.88 -25.91 29.89
CA ASP A 181 2.20 -25.32 30.07
C ASP A 181 2.29 -23.95 29.37
N ARG A 182 2.92 -22.99 30.05
CA ARG A 182 3.20 -21.64 29.57
C ARG A 182 4.46 -21.58 28.71
N MET A 183 5.36 -22.57 28.83
CA MET A 183 6.65 -22.60 28.14
C MET A 183 6.60 -23.15 26.72
N VAL A 184 5.50 -23.78 26.28
CA VAL A 184 5.32 -24.35 24.92
C VAL A 184 5.82 -23.41 23.81
N ARG A 185 5.34 -22.16 23.80
CA ARG A 185 5.73 -21.18 22.76
C ARG A 185 7.21 -20.79 22.81
N ALA A 186 7.85 -20.87 23.98
CA ALA A 186 9.28 -20.65 24.13
C ALA A 186 10.09 -21.87 23.68
N ALA A 187 9.64 -23.10 23.98
CA ALA A 187 10.25 -24.33 23.51
C ALA A 187 10.19 -24.45 21.97
N ILE A 188 9.01 -24.26 21.37
CA ILE A 188 8.84 -24.26 19.91
C ILE A 188 9.72 -23.20 19.22
N ALA A 189 9.81 -21.98 19.77
CA ALA A 189 10.69 -20.95 19.23
C ALA A 189 12.18 -21.36 19.26
N ILE A 190 12.60 -22.14 20.26
CA ILE A 190 13.97 -22.66 20.36
C ILE A 190 14.20 -23.82 19.38
N ILE A 191 13.20 -24.68 19.15
CA ILE A 191 13.24 -25.70 18.09
C ILE A 191 13.36 -25.04 16.72
N CYS A 192 12.65 -23.93 16.49
CA CYS A 192 12.75 -23.12 15.27
C CYS A 192 14.17 -22.52 15.09
N GLU A 193 14.74 -21.92 16.15
CA GLU A 193 16.12 -21.40 16.13
C GLU A 193 17.18 -22.50 15.92
N LEU A 194 16.94 -23.71 16.42
CA LEU A 194 17.79 -24.87 16.22
C LEU A 194 17.69 -25.42 14.79
N ALA A 195 16.46 -25.58 14.26
CA ALA A 195 16.20 -26.15 12.94
C ALA A 195 16.87 -25.35 11.80
N LEU A 196 16.98 -24.03 11.94
CA LEU A 196 17.68 -23.16 10.98
C LEU A 196 19.22 -23.35 10.96
N LYS A 197 19.81 -23.92 12.03
CA LYS A 197 21.26 -24.13 12.14
C LYS A 197 21.68 -25.60 12.04
N ASN A 198 20.86 -26.49 12.59
CA ASN A 198 21.05 -27.94 12.59
C ASN A 198 19.67 -28.59 12.37
N PRO A 199 19.22 -28.72 11.10
CA PRO A 199 17.94 -29.35 10.79
C PRO A 199 17.96 -30.86 11.09
N GLU A 200 19.12 -31.50 10.94
CA GLU A 200 19.30 -32.95 11.05
C GLU A 200 18.88 -33.47 12.43
N VAL A 201 19.33 -32.82 13.51
CA VAL A 201 18.98 -33.22 14.89
C VAL A 201 17.49 -33.05 15.19
N VAL A 202 16.84 -32.06 14.58
CA VAL A 202 15.40 -31.80 14.74
C VAL A 202 14.57 -32.79 13.95
N ALA A 203 14.93 -33.04 12.68
CA ALA A 203 14.25 -33.97 11.79
C ALA A 203 14.34 -35.42 12.31
N LYS A 204 15.53 -35.87 12.74
CA LYS A 204 15.74 -37.21 13.34
C LYS A 204 14.94 -37.45 14.64
N ARG A 205 14.43 -36.41 15.28
CA ARG A 205 13.59 -36.48 16.49
C ARG A 205 12.13 -36.04 16.25
N GLY A 206 11.71 -35.87 15.00
CA GLY A 206 10.33 -35.53 14.63
C GLY A 206 9.92 -34.07 14.88
N GLY A 207 10.83 -33.20 15.30
CA GLY A 207 10.49 -31.83 15.71
C GLY A 207 9.94 -30.93 14.60
N LEU A 208 10.16 -31.29 13.33
CA LEU A 208 9.51 -30.63 12.18
C LEU A 208 7.99 -30.90 12.17
N SER A 209 7.57 -32.13 12.50
CA SER A 209 6.16 -32.49 12.68
C SER A 209 5.54 -31.78 13.88
N THR A 210 6.31 -31.56 14.97
CA THR A 210 5.87 -30.75 16.12
C THR A 210 5.66 -29.28 15.72
N ILE A 211 6.55 -28.70 14.90
CA ILE A 211 6.35 -27.35 14.35
C ILE A 211 5.04 -27.32 13.53
N LEU A 212 4.85 -28.25 12.59
CA LEU A 212 3.65 -28.34 11.74
C LEU A 212 2.36 -28.55 12.55
N LYS A 213 2.36 -29.42 13.58
CA LYS A 213 1.24 -29.55 14.53
C LYS A 213 0.95 -28.21 15.20
N SER A 214 1.97 -27.56 15.76
CA SER A 214 1.83 -26.29 16.48
C SER A 214 1.37 -25.12 15.60
N VAL A 215 1.58 -25.17 14.27
CA VAL A 215 0.98 -24.21 13.32
C VAL A 215 -0.54 -24.29 13.34
N ILE A 216 -1.10 -25.51 13.35
CA ILE A 216 -2.54 -25.79 13.33
C ILE A 216 -3.20 -25.50 14.70
N ASP A 217 -2.43 -25.51 15.79
CA ASP A 217 -2.82 -24.94 17.09
C ASP A 217 -2.77 -23.40 17.16
N CYS A 218 -2.10 -22.72 16.21
CA CYS A 218 -1.74 -21.31 16.38
C CYS A 218 -2.70 -20.31 15.69
N GLN A 219 -3.72 -19.87 16.45
CA GLN A 219 -4.60 -18.74 16.11
C GLN A 219 -3.88 -17.37 16.01
N LEU A 220 -2.59 -17.27 16.38
CA LEU A 220 -1.86 -16.00 16.42
C LEU A 220 -1.06 -15.82 15.12
N SER A 221 -1.63 -15.12 14.14
CA SER A 221 -1.09 -14.91 12.78
C SER A 221 0.44 -14.70 12.68
N ARG A 222 1.04 -13.84 13.53
CA ARG A 222 2.50 -13.60 13.53
C ARG A 222 3.35 -14.80 13.97
N ILE A 223 2.83 -15.62 14.87
CA ILE A 223 3.50 -16.83 15.33
C ILE A 223 3.30 -17.92 14.28
N ASN A 224 2.05 -18.13 13.82
CA ASN A 224 1.71 -19.04 12.73
C ASN A 224 2.59 -18.81 11.48
N GLU A 225 2.70 -17.55 11.00
CA GLU A 225 3.55 -17.16 9.87
C GLU A 225 5.04 -17.40 10.14
N ALA A 226 5.53 -17.12 11.36
CA ALA A 226 6.93 -17.39 11.74
C ALA A 226 7.27 -18.89 11.81
N LEU A 227 6.36 -19.72 12.32
CA LEU A 227 6.51 -21.17 12.40
C LEU A 227 6.59 -21.79 11.01
N ILE A 228 5.60 -21.52 10.14
CA ILE A 228 5.57 -22.08 8.79
C ILE A 228 6.74 -21.54 7.93
N THR A 229 7.21 -20.32 8.18
CA THR A 229 8.42 -19.76 7.54
C THR A 229 9.65 -20.64 7.78
N THR A 230 9.78 -21.34 8.92
CA THR A 230 10.93 -22.25 9.14
C THR A 230 10.90 -23.45 8.20
N ILE A 231 9.76 -24.13 8.05
CA ILE A 231 9.57 -25.26 7.12
C ILE A 231 9.78 -24.79 5.67
N LEU A 232 9.22 -23.63 5.32
CA LEU A 232 9.38 -23.00 4.01
C LEU A 232 10.84 -22.58 3.72
N HIS A 233 11.62 -22.23 4.74
CA HIS A 233 13.05 -21.97 4.61
C HIS A 233 13.84 -23.26 4.38
N LEU A 234 13.55 -24.34 5.12
CA LEU A 234 14.18 -25.65 4.92
C LEU A 234 13.92 -26.19 3.50
N LEU A 235 12.74 -25.98 2.94
CA LEU A 235 12.40 -26.33 1.55
C LEU A 235 13.13 -25.48 0.49
N ASN A 236 13.65 -24.29 0.83
CA ASN A 236 14.27 -23.38 -0.14
C ASN A 236 15.64 -23.88 -0.65
N HIS A 237 16.48 -24.46 0.22
CA HIS A 237 17.85 -24.86 -0.11
C HIS A 237 17.98 -26.40 -0.22
N PRO A 238 18.67 -26.98 -1.23
CA PRO A 238 18.75 -28.45 -1.40
C PRO A 238 19.29 -29.20 -0.19
N ARG A 239 20.42 -28.73 0.37
CA ARG A 239 21.06 -29.29 1.59
C ARG A 239 20.11 -29.40 2.81
N THR A 240 19.04 -28.61 2.86
CA THR A 240 18.02 -28.64 3.92
C THR A 240 16.71 -29.30 3.48
N ARG A 241 16.39 -29.25 2.18
CA ARG A 241 15.16 -29.84 1.59
C ARG A 241 15.07 -31.34 1.82
N GLN A 242 16.20 -32.05 1.82
CA GLN A 242 16.29 -33.49 2.09
C GLN A 242 15.73 -33.93 3.46
N TYR A 243 15.55 -33.01 4.41
CA TYR A 243 15.03 -33.32 5.75
C TYR A 243 13.50 -33.19 5.88
N VAL A 244 12.82 -32.66 4.85
CA VAL A 244 11.36 -32.49 4.82
C VAL A 244 10.78 -33.50 3.83
N ARG A 245 9.88 -34.37 4.27
CA ARG A 245 9.25 -35.37 3.40
C ARG A 245 8.37 -34.70 2.34
N THR A 246 8.61 -35.07 1.10
CA THR A 246 7.80 -34.67 -0.07
C THR A 246 6.33 -35.00 0.18
N ASP A 247 5.46 -34.03 -0.09
CA ASP A 247 4.00 -34.15 -0.24
C ASP A 247 3.20 -34.65 0.99
N VAL A 248 3.88 -35.02 2.08
CA VAL A 248 3.26 -35.41 3.36
C VAL A 248 3.41 -34.32 4.43
N GLU A 249 4.58 -33.68 4.57
CA GLU A 249 4.81 -32.75 5.68
C GLU A 249 4.15 -31.39 5.46
N LEU A 250 4.42 -30.72 4.32
CA LEU A 250 3.82 -29.41 4.04
C LEU A 250 2.29 -29.49 3.91
N GLU A 251 1.76 -30.61 3.40
CA GLU A 251 0.32 -30.78 3.18
C GLU A 251 -0.48 -31.09 4.46
N GLN A 252 0.18 -31.29 5.60
CA GLN A 252 -0.51 -31.30 6.91
C GLN A 252 -1.26 -29.98 7.18
N ILE A 253 -0.79 -28.85 6.65
CA ILE A 253 -1.45 -27.55 6.87
C ILE A 253 -2.82 -27.45 6.20
N LEU A 254 -3.08 -28.24 5.14
CA LEU A 254 -4.37 -28.30 4.43
C LEU A 254 -5.26 -29.46 4.90
N ALA A 255 -4.75 -30.35 5.77
CA ALA A 255 -5.50 -31.47 6.35
C ALA A 255 -6.85 -31.08 6.99
N PRO A 256 -6.98 -29.93 7.72
CA PRO A 256 -8.27 -29.50 8.27
C PRO A 256 -9.34 -29.15 7.22
N PHE A 257 -8.96 -28.93 5.96
CA PHE A 257 -9.91 -28.73 4.85
C PHE A 257 -10.16 -30.01 4.05
N THR A 258 -9.14 -30.87 3.86
CA THR A 258 -9.30 -32.14 3.11
C THR A 258 -10.04 -33.23 3.88
N ASP A 259 -9.85 -33.31 5.19
CA ASP A 259 -10.53 -34.28 6.05
C ASP A 259 -11.75 -33.64 6.72
N PHE A 260 -12.95 -34.05 6.30
CA PHE A 260 -14.21 -33.54 6.84
C PHE A 260 -14.43 -33.87 8.32
N HIS A 261 -13.74 -34.90 8.85
CA HIS A 261 -13.83 -35.38 10.22
C HIS A 261 -12.52 -35.17 11.01
N TYR A 262 -11.65 -34.28 10.54
CA TYR A 262 -10.32 -34.02 11.09
C TYR A 262 -10.30 -33.85 12.62
N ARG A 263 -9.57 -34.74 13.30
CA ARG A 263 -9.28 -34.66 14.74
C ARG A 263 -7.80 -34.37 14.96
N HIS A 264 -7.50 -33.17 15.48
CA HIS A 264 -6.11 -32.73 15.70
C HIS A 264 -5.44 -33.35 16.94
N ASN A 265 -6.24 -33.61 17.98
CA ASN A 265 -5.88 -34.38 19.17
C ASN A 265 -6.98 -35.43 19.39
N ALA A 266 -6.63 -36.61 19.90
CA ALA A 266 -7.60 -37.69 20.14
C ALA A 266 -8.56 -37.35 21.29
N ASP A 267 -8.03 -36.71 22.33
CA ASP A 267 -8.65 -36.54 23.65
C ASP A 267 -9.45 -35.22 23.80
N THR A 268 -9.76 -34.55 22.69
CA THR A 268 -10.58 -33.32 22.69
C THR A 268 -12.01 -33.65 23.12
N ALA A 269 -12.47 -33.04 24.22
CA ALA A 269 -13.81 -33.25 24.77
C ALA A 269 -14.92 -32.86 23.77
N GLU A 270 -15.96 -33.69 23.65
CA GLU A 270 -16.97 -33.57 22.58
C GLU A 270 -17.67 -32.21 22.52
N GLY A 271 -17.96 -31.62 23.68
CA GLY A 271 -18.58 -30.29 23.79
C GLY A 271 -17.74 -29.14 23.23
N GLN A 272 -16.45 -29.35 22.93
CA GLN A 272 -15.54 -28.33 22.36
C GLN A 272 -15.22 -28.57 20.88
N LEU A 273 -15.68 -29.66 20.27
CA LEU A 273 -15.29 -30.05 18.90
C LEU A 273 -15.59 -28.98 17.84
N LYS A 274 -16.67 -28.20 18.00
CA LYS A 274 -17.00 -27.11 17.08
C LYS A 274 -16.03 -25.93 17.21
N GLU A 275 -15.74 -25.49 18.43
CA GLU A 275 -14.80 -24.38 18.68
C GLU A 275 -13.37 -24.76 18.27
N ASP A 276 -12.97 -26.01 18.53
CA ASP A 276 -11.70 -26.56 18.07
C ASP A 276 -11.62 -26.55 16.54
N ARG A 277 -12.64 -27.06 15.83
CA ARG A 277 -12.70 -27.10 14.36
C ARG A 277 -12.70 -25.71 13.72
N GLU A 278 -13.43 -24.74 14.28
CA GLU A 278 -13.35 -23.34 13.85
C GLU A 278 -11.95 -22.74 14.06
N ALA A 279 -11.28 -23.09 15.17
CA ALA A 279 -9.88 -22.75 15.40
C ALA A 279 -8.92 -23.44 14.40
N ARG A 280 -9.18 -24.70 14.02
CA ARG A 280 -8.38 -25.43 13.01
C ARG A 280 -8.48 -24.78 11.65
N PHE A 281 -9.69 -24.43 11.20
CA PHE A 281 -9.90 -23.70 9.96
C PHE A 281 -9.18 -22.33 9.96
N LEU A 282 -9.23 -21.58 11.06
CA LEU A 282 -8.53 -20.29 11.17
C LEU A 282 -7.00 -20.45 11.10
N SER A 283 -6.42 -21.35 11.91
CA SER A 283 -4.98 -21.63 11.92
C SER A 283 -4.48 -22.16 10.57
N SER A 284 -5.25 -23.05 9.92
CA SER A 284 -4.96 -23.61 8.60
C SER A 284 -5.04 -22.55 7.51
N ARG A 285 -6.11 -21.74 7.47
CA ARG A 285 -6.24 -20.60 6.53
C ARG A 285 -5.04 -19.67 6.62
N MET A 286 -4.64 -19.28 7.84
CA MET A 286 -3.47 -18.42 8.03
C MET A 286 -2.17 -19.08 7.55
N ALA A 287 -1.99 -20.39 7.74
CA ALA A 287 -0.81 -21.12 7.30
C ALA A 287 -0.75 -21.27 5.76
N ILE A 288 -1.88 -21.57 5.12
CA ILE A 288 -2.00 -21.64 3.65
C ILE A 288 -1.73 -20.26 3.03
N VAL A 289 -2.37 -19.21 3.54
CA VAL A 289 -2.16 -17.82 3.10
C VAL A 289 -0.72 -17.36 3.37
N ALA A 290 -0.05 -17.87 4.41
CA ALA A 290 1.38 -17.64 4.64
C ALA A 290 2.27 -18.38 3.64
N ALA A 291 1.96 -19.64 3.32
CA ALA A 291 2.71 -20.43 2.33
C ALA A 291 2.67 -19.81 0.93
N PHE A 292 1.51 -19.35 0.47
CA PHE A 292 1.38 -18.67 -0.83
C PHE A 292 2.14 -17.33 -0.92
N ARG A 293 2.58 -16.72 0.20
CA ARG A 293 3.46 -15.53 0.19
C ARG A 293 4.95 -15.87 -0.04
N SER A 294 5.34 -17.13 0.05
CA SER A 294 6.72 -17.58 -0.15
C SER A 294 6.88 -18.31 -1.48
N TRP A 295 7.96 -18.02 -2.22
CA TRP A 295 8.36 -18.78 -3.41
C TRP A 295 8.50 -20.27 -3.15
N SER A 296 9.01 -20.66 -1.98
CA SER A 296 9.11 -22.08 -1.61
C SER A 296 7.78 -22.72 -1.23
N GLY A 297 6.76 -21.94 -0.89
CA GLY A 297 5.39 -22.44 -0.68
C GLY A 297 4.66 -22.59 -2.00
N ILE A 298 4.63 -21.54 -2.82
CA ILE A 298 4.03 -21.55 -4.17
C ILE A 298 4.55 -22.74 -4.98
N ILE A 299 5.88 -22.88 -5.12
CA ILE A 299 6.49 -23.91 -5.98
C ILE A 299 6.29 -25.33 -5.45
N ASN A 300 6.18 -25.54 -4.13
CA ASN A 300 5.91 -26.88 -3.58
C ASN A 300 4.43 -27.25 -3.55
N LEU A 301 3.52 -26.28 -3.39
CA LEU A 301 2.06 -26.53 -3.41
C LEU A 301 1.48 -26.60 -4.83
N CYS A 302 2.19 -26.06 -5.83
CA CYS A 302 1.78 -26.02 -7.25
C CYS A 302 2.70 -26.86 -8.15
N LYS A 303 3.18 -28.02 -7.67
CA LYS A 303 3.95 -28.97 -8.49
C LYS A 303 3.08 -29.57 -9.59
N ALA A 304 3.70 -29.95 -10.71
CA ALA A 304 3.03 -30.77 -11.72
C ALA A 304 2.78 -32.19 -11.19
N GLY A 305 1.51 -32.60 -11.16
CA GLY A 305 1.05 -33.86 -10.57
C GLY A 305 0.10 -33.64 -9.40
N ASN A 306 -0.18 -34.70 -8.64
CA ASN A 306 -1.03 -34.69 -7.45
C ASN A 306 -0.47 -33.70 -6.42
N SER A 307 -1.08 -32.53 -6.29
CA SER A 307 -0.55 -31.39 -5.54
C SER A 307 -1.61 -30.75 -4.65
N GLY A 308 -1.19 -30.19 -3.51
CA GLY A 308 -2.07 -29.54 -2.55
C GLY A 308 -2.99 -28.46 -3.13
N ILE A 309 -2.61 -27.78 -4.23
CA ILE A 309 -3.53 -26.85 -4.91
C ILE A 309 -4.67 -27.57 -5.64
N GLN A 310 -4.41 -28.71 -6.28
CA GLN A 310 -5.43 -29.51 -6.97
C GLN A 310 -6.37 -30.18 -5.97
N SER A 311 -5.88 -30.66 -4.82
CA SER A 311 -6.75 -31.20 -3.77
C SER A 311 -7.66 -30.11 -3.18
N LEU A 312 -7.13 -28.91 -2.90
CA LEU A 312 -7.92 -27.76 -2.46
C LEU A 312 -9.01 -27.33 -3.46
N ILE A 313 -8.74 -27.39 -4.76
CA ILE A 313 -9.73 -27.09 -5.81
C ILE A 313 -10.75 -28.24 -5.96
N GLY A 314 -10.32 -29.50 -5.83
CA GLY A 314 -11.23 -30.65 -5.82
C GLY A 314 -12.25 -30.60 -4.68
N LEU A 315 -11.84 -30.18 -3.49
CA LEU A 315 -12.75 -29.95 -2.35
C LEU A 315 -13.81 -28.87 -2.62
N LEU A 316 -13.45 -27.82 -3.37
CA LEU A 316 -14.37 -26.74 -3.73
C LEU A 316 -15.55 -27.28 -4.56
N CYS A 317 -15.29 -28.28 -5.41
CA CYS A 317 -16.31 -28.97 -6.20
C CYS A 317 -17.24 -29.83 -5.34
N ILE A 318 -16.78 -30.42 -4.23
CA ILE A 318 -17.61 -31.27 -3.35
C ILE A 318 -18.66 -30.40 -2.61
N PRO A 319 -19.94 -30.82 -2.49
CA PRO A 319 -21.01 -30.03 -1.87
C PRO A 319 -20.97 -30.02 -0.32
N ASN A 320 -19.83 -29.69 0.27
CA ASN A 320 -19.68 -29.41 1.71
C ASN A 320 -19.66 -27.89 1.95
N MET A 321 -20.75 -27.33 2.49
CA MET A 321 -20.93 -25.88 2.62
C MET A 321 -19.94 -25.23 3.59
N GLU A 322 -19.55 -25.91 4.67
CA GLU A 322 -18.57 -25.40 5.65
C GLU A 322 -17.18 -25.26 5.03
N VAL A 323 -16.74 -26.31 4.33
CA VAL A 323 -15.43 -26.34 3.65
C VAL A 323 -15.42 -25.35 2.48
N ARG A 324 -16.47 -25.32 1.64
CA ARG A 324 -16.62 -24.31 0.57
C ARG A 324 -16.54 -22.88 1.12
N LYS A 325 -17.23 -22.57 2.22
CA LYS A 325 -17.17 -21.25 2.88
C LYS A 325 -15.75 -20.90 3.30
N GLY A 326 -15.06 -21.82 3.98
CA GLY A 326 -13.69 -21.63 4.44
C GLY A 326 -12.69 -21.44 3.28
N LEU A 327 -12.79 -22.27 2.24
CA LEU A 327 -11.94 -22.19 1.03
C LEU A 327 -12.16 -20.89 0.25
N LEU A 328 -13.40 -20.40 0.13
CA LEU A 328 -13.65 -19.08 -0.44
C LEU A 328 -12.95 -17.99 0.38
N GLU A 329 -13.02 -18.02 1.72
CA GLU A 329 -12.31 -17.05 2.57
C GLU A 329 -10.77 -17.16 2.45
N VAL A 330 -10.21 -18.36 2.24
CA VAL A 330 -8.80 -18.56 1.88
C VAL A 330 -8.47 -17.87 0.54
N LEU A 331 -9.27 -18.08 -0.51
CA LEU A 331 -9.05 -17.49 -1.83
C LEU A 331 -9.14 -15.94 -1.80
N TYR A 332 -10.12 -15.38 -1.09
CA TYR A 332 -10.23 -13.93 -0.87
C TYR A 332 -8.97 -13.38 -0.17
N GLU A 333 -8.41 -14.07 0.83
CA GLU A 333 -7.18 -13.65 1.50
C GLU A 333 -5.90 -13.83 0.65
N ILE A 334 -5.77 -14.92 -0.13
CA ILE A 334 -4.64 -15.14 -1.06
C ILE A 334 -4.58 -14.03 -2.11
N PHE A 335 -5.70 -13.77 -2.79
CA PHE A 335 -5.80 -12.74 -3.81
C PHE A 335 -5.94 -11.32 -3.24
N ARG A 336 -5.89 -11.15 -1.91
CA ARG A 336 -6.01 -9.85 -1.23
C ARG A 336 -7.23 -9.05 -1.71
N LEU A 337 -8.39 -9.70 -1.74
CA LEU A 337 -9.69 -9.12 -2.12
C LEU A 337 -10.50 -8.75 -0.87
N PRO A 338 -11.35 -7.70 -0.92
CA PRO A 338 -12.29 -7.42 0.16
C PRO A 338 -13.37 -8.52 0.21
N LEU A 339 -13.60 -9.10 1.38
CA LEU A 339 -14.69 -10.07 1.57
C LEU A 339 -16.05 -9.34 1.52
N PRO A 340 -17.05 -9.83 0.76
CA PRO A 340 -18.40 -9.30 0.80
C PRO A 340 -19.14 -9.67 2.09
N ILE A 341 -20.19 -8.92 2.42
CA ILE A 341 -21.13 -9.27 3.51
C ILE A 341 -21.86 -10.58 3.16
N ALA A 342 -22.17 -11.40 4.17
CA ALA A 342 -22.95 -12.62 4.01
C ALA A 342 -24.43 -12.28 3.75
N THR A 343 -24.81 -12.27 2.46
CA THR A 343 -26.16 -11.91 1.98
C THR A 343 -26.55 -12.86 0.85
N GLN A 344 -27.86 -13.05 0.65
CA GLN A 344 -28.41 -13.71 -0.54
C GLN A 344 -28.57 -12.72 -1.71
N ASP A 345 -28.65 -11.42 -1.42
CA ASP A 345 -28.75 -10.36 -2.42
C ASP A 345 -27.39 -10.01 -3.04
N PHE A 346 -27.19 -10.41 -4.30
CA PHE A 346 -26.01 -10.05 -5.09
C PHE A 346 -25.76 -8.53 -5.12
N THR A 347 -26.81 -7.71 -5.15
CA THR A 347 -26.68 -6.23 -5.21
C THR A 347 -26.11 -5.65 -3.91
N GLU A 348 -26.52 -6.16 -2.75
CA GLU A 348 -25.99 -5.72 -1.45
C GLU A 348 -24.52 -6.17 -1.29
N ALA A 349 -24.23 -7.44 -1.58
CA ALA A 349 -22.87 -7.95 -1.60
C ALA A 349 -21.95 -7.13 -2.53
N LEU A 350 -22.42 -6.79 -3.74
CA LEU A 350 -21.70 -5.96 -4.71
C LEU A 350 -21.50 -4.51 -4.25
N LEU A 351 -22.41 -3.95 -3.45
CA LEU A 351 -22.23 -2.64 -2.81
C LEU A 351 -21.24 -2.71 -1.64
N SER A 352 -21.17 -3.84 -0.94
CA SER A 352 -20.27 -4.00 0.21
C SER A 352 -18.77 -4.01 -0.15
N VAL A 353 -18.42 -4.50 -1.35
CA VAL A 353 -17.05 -4.57 -1.91
C VAL A 353 -16.65 -3.33 -2.73
N ASP A 354 -17.44 -2.27 -2.71
CA ASP A 354 -17.18 -1.06 -3.48
C ASP A 354 -15.96 -0.27 -2.94
N PRO A 355 -14.92 0.03 -3.74
CA PRO A 355 -13.83 0.90 -3.33
C PRO A 355 -14.27 2.32 -2.91
N SER A 356 -15.45 2.76 -3.37
CA SER A 356 -16.08 4.03 -3.00
C SER A 356 -16.94 3.97 -1.72
N ARG A 357 -17.06 2.79 -1.09
CA ARG A 357 -17.74 2.67 0.22
C ARG A 357 -16.95 3.41 1.29
N PHE A 358 -17.66 4.18 2.12
CA PHE A 358 -17.07 4.92 3.24
C PHE A 358 -16.19 4.04 4.14
N GLN A 359 -15.03 4.58 4.51
CA GLN A 359 -14.08 3.98 5.44
C GLN A 359 -13.85 4.93 6.62
N ASP A 360 -13.64 4.40 7.83
CA ASP A 360 -13.40 5.24 9.02
C ASP A 360 -12.19 6.18 8.89
N SER A 361 -11.20 5.82 8.07
CA SER A 361 -10.05 6.66 7.75
C SER A 361 -10.42 7.97 7.03
N TRP A 362 -11.62 8.07 6.45
CA TRP A 362 -12.12 9.24 5.72
C TRP A 362 -12.90 10.22 6.63
N ARG A 363 -13.02 9.93 7.94
CA ARG A 363 -13.59 10.87 8.93
C ARG A 363 -12.74 12.15 9.01
N LEU A 364 -13.36 13.28 9.35
CA LEU A 364 -12.66 14.58 9.51
C LEU A 364 -11.65 14.57 10.68
N SER A 365 -11.92 13.79 11.72
CA SER A 365 -10.98 13.49 12.81
C SER A 365 -9.65 12.93 12.30
N ASP A 366 -9.70 12.09 11.27
CA ASP A 366 -8.62 11.23 10.81
C ASP A 366 -7.99 11.77 9.51
N GLY A 367 -8.07 11.00 8.42
CA GLY A 367 -7.40 11.31 7.15
C GLY A 367 -8.22 12.12 6.15
N PHE A 368 -9.53 12.27 6.38
CA PHE A 368 -10.46 13.06 5.56
C PHE A 368 -10.23 12.91 4.04
N VAL A 369 -10.27 14.01 3.27
CA VAL A 369 -10.06 14.03 1.81
C VAL A 369 -8.72 13.43 1.38
N ALA A 370 -7.66 13.56 2.19
CA ALA A 370 -6.34 13.03 1.84
C ALA A 370 -6.26 11.49 1.90
N ALA A 371 -7.00 10.85 2.82
CA ALA A 371 -7.13 9.40 2.85
C ALA A 371 -8.09 8.87 1.77
N GLU A 372 -9.23 9.55 1.59
CA GLU A 372 -10.20 9.23 0.53
C GLU A 372 -9.54 9.26 -0.86
N ALA A 373 -8.88 10.37 -1.21
CA ALA A 373 -8.21 10.53 -2.49
C ALA A 373 -7.08 9.52 -2.74
N LYS A 374 -6.42 9.01 -1.69
CA LYS A 374 -5.38 7.98 -1.84
C LYS A 374 -5.96 6.63 -2.29
N VAL A 375 -7.22 6.35 -1.96
CA VAL A 375 -7.97 5.14 -2.36
C VAL A 375 -8.71 5.35 -3.68
N ILE A 376 -9.38 6.49 -3.85
CA ILE A 376 -10.30 6.75 -4.97
C ILE A 376 -9.55 7.19 -6.24
N LEU A 377 -8.50 8.02 -6.12
CA LEU A 377 -7.75 8.51 -7.27
C LEU A 377 -6.54 7.62 -7.60
N PRO A 378 -6.33 7.26 -8.88
CA PRO A 378 -5.20 6.44 -9.31
C PRO A 378 -3.86 7.14 -9.03
N HIS A 379 -2.84 6.33 -8.80
CA HIS A 379 -1.47 6.77 -8.61
C HIS A 379 -0.85 7.29 -9.92
N ARG A 380 0.11 8.23 -9.84
CA ARG A 380 0.70 8.86 -11.05
C ARG A 380 1.59 7.93 -11.88
N ALA A 381 2.22 6.91 -11.30
CA ALA A 381 3.12 6.01 -12.02
C ALA A 381 2.38 5.15 -13.07
N ARG A 382 2.65 5.43 -14.35
CA ARG A 382 2.04 4.74 -15.52
C ARG A 382 2.90 3.62 -16.11
N SER A 383 4.18 3.57 -15.76
CA SER A 383 5.20 2.67 -16.35
C SER A 383 6.28 2.20 -15.35
N ARG A 384 6.06 2.43 -14.05
CA ARG A 384 6.88 1.84 -12.98
C ARG A 384 6.37 0.42 -12.70
N PRO A 385 7.23 -0.61 -12.66
CA PRO A 385 6.82 -1.95 -12.27
C PRO A 385 6.24 -1.94 -10.85
N ASP A 386 5.12 -2.63 -10.68
CA ASP A 386 4.55 -2.97 -9.37
C ASP A 386 4.76 -4.46 -9.15
N LEU A 387 5.55 -4.83 -8.14
CA LEU A 387 5.87 -6.22 -7.87
C LEU A 387 4.66 -6.98 -7.30
N MET A 388 3.67 -6.29 -6.74
CA MET A 388 2.42 -6.89 -6.27
C MET A 388 1.61 -7.48 -7.43
N ASP A 389 1.54 -6.79 -8.57
CA ASP A 389 0.83 -7.29 -9.76
C ASP A 389 1.57 -8.47 -10.41
N ASN A 390 2.91 -8.48 -10.37
CA ASN A 390 3.71 -9.61 -10.86
C ASN A 390 3.48 -10.87 -10.01
N TYR A 391 3.46 -10.71 -8.67
CA TYR A 391 3.10 -11.77 -7.73
C TYR A 391 1.67 -12.29 -7.97
N LEU A 392 0.68 -11.38 -8.05
CA LEU A 392 -0.71 -11.76 -8.28
C LEU A 392 -0.93 -12.42 -9.64
N ALA A 393 -0.23 -12.00 -10.69
CA ALA A 393 -0.32 -12.61 -12.02
C ALA A 393 0.17 -14.06 -12.01
N LEU A 394 1.32 -14.33 -11.37
CA LEU A 394 1.87 -15.69 -11.26
C LEU A 394 0.98 -16.61 -10.42
N VAL A 395 0.49 -16.13 -9.27
CA VAL A 395 -0.43 -16.90 -8.41
C VAL A 395 -1.75 -17.16 -9.14
N LEU A 396 -2.32 -16.15 -9.80
CA LEU A 396 -3.55 -16.29 -10.58
C LEU A 396 -3.38 -17.30 -11.72
N SER A 397 -2.26 -17.27 -12.44
CA SER A 397 -1.97 -18.25 -13.49
C SER A 397 -1.88 -19.68 -12.93
N ALA A 398 -1.18 -19.89 -11.80
CA ALA A 398 -1.07 -21.22 -11.19
C ALA A 398 -2.44 -21.78 -10.75
N PHE A 399 -3.31 -20.94 -10.19
CA PHE A 399 -4.68 -21.33 -9.83
C PHE A 399 -5.57 -21.62 -11.06
N ILE A 400 -5.44 -20.84 -12.15
CA ILE A 400 -6.18 -21.08 -13.41
C ILE A 400 -5.73 -22.41 -14.05
N THR A 401 -4.43 -22.65 -14.17
CA THR A 401 -3.89 -23.93 -14.68
C THR A 401 -4.31 -25.14 -13.84
N SER A 402 -4.71 -24.91 -12.58
CA SER A 402 -5.21 -25.94 -11.66
C SER A 402 -6.75 -26.10 -11.66
N GLY A 403 -7.47 -25.44 -12.56
CA GLY A 403 -8.93 -25.59 -12.73
C GLY A 403 -9.81 -24.75 -11.77
N LEU A 404 -9.29 -23.63 -11.25
CA LEU A 404 -10.04 -22.80 -10.28
C LEU A 404 -11.33 -22.22 -10.87
N LEU A 405 -11.38 -21.88 -12.16
CA LEU A 405 -12.55 -21.25 -12.77
C LEU A 405 -13.72 -22.23 -12.86
N GLU A 406 -13.43 -23.48 -13.21
CA GLU A 406 -14.35 -24.60 -13.29
C GLU A 406 -14.91 -24.94 -11.90
N GLY A 407 -14.04 -25.02 -10.89
CA GLY A 407 -14.46 -25.23 -9.49
C GLY A 407 -15.32 -24.09 -8.93
N LEU A 408 -15.05 -22.83 -9.32
CA LEU A 408 -15.90 -21.69 -8.96
C LEU A 408 -17.25 -21.74 -9.68
N VAL A 409 -17.33 -22.20 -10.93
CA VAL A 409 -18.60 -22.36 -11.65
C VAL A 409 -19.50 -23.41 -10.99
N GLU A 410 -18.97 -24.54 -10.49
CA GLU A 410 -19.81 -25.52 -9.76
C GLU A 410 -20.30 -24.96 -8.41
N VAL A 411 -19.53 -24.11 -7.72
CA VAL A 411 -20.03 -23.42 -6.51
C VAL A 411 -21.10 -22.38 -6.85
N VAL A 412 -20.92 -21.62 -7.94
CA VAL A 412 -21.89 -20.61 -8.42
C VAL A 412 -23.23 -21.24 -8.85
N THR A 413 -23.24 -22.49 -9.34
CA THR A 413 -24.47 -23.19 -9.76
C THR A 413 -25.10 -24.05 -8.65
N SER A 414 -24.54 -24.01 -7.44
CA SER A 414 -25.05 -24.75 -6.28
C SER A 414 -26.30 -24.11 -5.64
N SER A 415 -26.90 -24.82 -4.67
CA SER A 415 -28.18 -24.45 -4.05
C SER A 415 -28.07 -23.49 -2.85
N ASP A 416 -26.87 -23.12 -2.41
CA ASP A 416 -26.67 -22.12 -1.35
C ASP A 416 -26.41 -20.75 -1.99
N ASP A 417 -27.44 -19.89 -2.00
CA ASP A 417 -27.38 -18.56 -2.60
C ASP A 417 -26.31 -17.66 -1.94
N GLN A 418 -26.00 -17.83 -0.64
CA GLN A 418 -24.97 -17.03 0.03
C GLN A 418 -23.57 -17.39 -0.48
N LEU A 419 -23.30 -18.68 -0.71
CA LEU A 419 -22.05 -19.15 -1.29
C LEU A 419 -21.99 -18.87 -2.80
N ALA A 420 -23.10 -19.00 -3.52
CA ALA A 420 -23.19 -18.65 -4.94
C ALA A 420 -22.92 -17.16 -5.19
N VAL A 421 -23.46 -16.25 -4.37
CA VAL A 421 -23.16 -14.81 -4.44
C VAL A 421 -21.68 -14.52 -4.15
N ARG A 422 -21.12 -15.12 -3.09
CA ARG A 422 -19.69 -14.99 -2.74
C ARG A 422 -18.78 -15.47 -3.88
N ALA A 423 -19.07 -16.62 -4.47
CA ALA A 423 -18.31 -17.20 -5.58
C ALA A 423 -18.48 -16.39 -6.87
N THR A 424 -19.67 -15.84 -7.14
CA THR A 424 -19.93 -14.97 -8.31
C THR A 424 -19.11 -13.68 -8.24
N ILE A 425 -19.02 -13.05 -7.05
CA ILE A 425 -18.18 -11.85 -6.84
C ILE A 425 -16.71 -12.19 -6.97
N LEU A 426 -16.26 -13.34 -6.42
CA LEU A 426 -14.87 -13.79 -6.55
C LEU A 426 -14.51 -14.04 -8.02
N LEU A 427 -15.33 -14.78 -8.76
CA LEU A 427 -15.16 -15.02 -10.19
C LEU A 427 -15.11 -13.71 -11.00
N GLY A 428 -15.97 -12.74 -10.67
CA GLY A 428 -15.94 -11.40 -11.26
C GLY A 428 -14.63 -10.64 -10.99
N GLU A 429 -14.12 -10.67 -9.76
CA GLU A 429 -12.82 -10.07 -9.41
C GLU A 429 -11.65 -10.76 -10.10
N LEU A 430 -11.65 -12.10 -10.20
CA LEU A 430 -10.58 -12.86 -10.87
C LEU A 430 -10.57 -12.60 -12.39
N LEU A 431 -11.75 -12.55 -13.04
CA LEU A 431 -11.87 -12.23 -14.46
C LEU A 431 -11.46 -10.77 -14.75
N HIS A 432 -11.75 -9.84 -13.85
CA HIS A 432 -11.23 -8.46 -13.96
C HIS A 432 -9.73 -8.39 -13.71
N MET A 433 -9.19 -9.18 -12.79
CA MET A 433 -7.74 -9.28 -12.58
C MET A 433 -7.05 -9.81 -13.84
N ALA A 434 -7.61 -10.86 -14.46
CA ALA A 434 -7.07 -11.48 -15.67
C ALA A 434 -6.86 -10.49 -16.81
N ASN A 435 -7.86 -9.67 -17.18
CA ASN A 435 -7.68 -8.64 -18.23
C ASN A 435 -6.77 -7.47 -17.83
N THR A 436 -6.51 -7.28 -16.54
CA THR A 436 -5.66 -6.18 -16.07
C THR A 436 -4.18 -6.56 -16.03
N ILE A 437 -3.83 -7.76 -15.54
CA ILE A 437 -2.44 -8.13 -15.20
C ILE A 437 -1.87 -9.35 -15.93
N LEU A 438 -2.68 -10.20 -16.59
CA LEU A 438 -2.16 -11.36 -17.32
C LEU A 438 -1.78 -11.00 -18.77
N PRO A 439 -0.85 -11.73 -19.41
CA PRO A 439 -0.62 -11.64 -20.85
C PRO A 439 -1.85 -12.00 -21.68
N HIS A 440 -1.92 -11.52 -22.92
CA HIS A 440 -3.07 -11.73 -23.81
C HIS A 440 -3.33 -13.21 -24.10
N SER A 441 -2.27 -13.99 -24.34
CA SER A 441 -2.36 -15.45 -24.58
C SER A 441 -3.03 -16.22 -23.43
N HIS A 442 -2.90 -15.73 -22.20
CA HIS A 442 -3.45 -16.39 -21.01
C HIS A 442 -4.85 -15.89 -20.66
N SER A 443 -5.29 -14.74 -21.17
CA SER A 443 -6.54 -14.07 -20.72
C SER A 443 -7.68 -14.14 -21.73
N HIS A 444 -7.41 -14.16 -23.04
CA HIS A 444 -8.44 -14.03 -24.08
C HIS A 444 -9.56 -15.08 -23.98
N HIS A 445 -9.23 -16.35 -23.74
CA HIS A 445 -10.20 -17.46 -23.69
C HIS A 445 -10.92 -17.58 -22.34
N LEU A 446 -10.35 -17.06 -21.24
CA LEU A 446 -10.95 -17.15 -19.90
C LEU A 446 -12.31 -16.44 -19.83
N HIS A 447 -12.49 -15.39 -20.63
CA HIS A 447 -13.73 -14.62 -20.70
C HIS A 447 -14.87 -15.37 -21.41
N CYS A 448 -14.60 -16.49 -22.07
CA CYS A 448 -15.62 -17.32 -22.72
C CYS A 448 -16.41 -18.20 -21.74
N LEU A 449 -15.88 -18.52 -20.54
CA LEU A 449 -16.53 -19.32 -19.49
C LEU A 449 -17.38 -20.50 -20.03
N PRO A 450 -16.81 -21.41 -20.85
CA PRO A 450 -17.59 -22.35 -21.65
C PRO A 450 -18.48 -23.28 -20.82
N THR A 451 -18.03 -23.69 -19.65
CA THR A 451 -18.82 -24.50 -18.69
C THR A 451 -20.08 -23.79 -18.23
N LEU A 452 -19.99 -22.50 -17.88
CA LEU A 452 -21.13 -21.69 -17.42
C LEU A 452 -22.08 -21.33 -18.57
N ILE A 453 -21.55 -20.98 -19.75
CA ILE A 453 -22.40 -20.64 -20.91
C ILE A 453 -23.13 -21.89 -21.43
N ASN A 454 -22.45 -23.03 -21.56
CA ASN A 454 -23.10 -24.28 -21.98
C ASN A 454 -24.18 -24.72 -20.96
N MET A 455 -23.95 -24.52 -19.65
CA MET A 455 -24.98 -24.79 -18.64
C MET A 455 -26.15 -23.78 -18.68
N ALA A 456 -25.91 -22.52 -19.04
CA ALA A 456 -26.99 -21.54 -19.24
C ALA A 456 -27.81 -21.78 -20.53
N ALA A 457 -27.21 -22.42 -21.54
CA ALA A 457 -27.80 -22.62 -22.87
C ALA A 457 -28.41 -24.01 -23.12
N SER A 458 -27.90 -25.07 -22.49
CA SER A 458 -28.48 -26.42 -22.59
C SER A 458 -29.90 -26.46 -22.02
N PHE A 459 -30.81 -27.14 -22.71
CA PHE A 459 -32.20 -27.37 -22.27
C PHE A 459 -32.38 -28.75 -21.62
N ASP A 460 -31.35 -29.59 -21.66
CA ASP A 460 -31.31 -30.98 -21.22
C ASP A 460 -31.11 -31.12 -19.70
N ILE A 461 -30.57 -30.06 -19.07
CA ILE A 461 -30.34 -29.99 -17.63
C ILE A 461 -31.58 -29.50 -16.86
N PRO A 462 -31.68 -29.77 -15.54
CA PRO A 462 -32.75 -29.23 -14.70
C PRO A 462 -32.87 -27.70 -14.79
N GLN A 463 -34.10 -27.22 -14.99
CA GLN A 463 -34.40 -25.80 -15.23
C GLN A 463 -33.83 -24.87 -14.16
N GLU A 464 -33.75 -25.30 -12.89
CA GLU A 464 -33.12 -24.52 -11.83
C GLU A 464 -31.63 -24.23 -12.09
N LYS A 465 -30.82 -25.23 -12.47
CA LYS A 465 -29.38 -25.03 -12.75
C LYS A 465 -29.20 -24.08 -13.94
N ARG A 466 -30.03 -24.23 -14.97
CA ARG A 466 -30.08 -23.33 -16.15
C ARG A 466 -30.39 -21.88 -15.77
N LEU A 467 -31.38 -21.67 -14.90
CA LEU A 467 -31.76 -20.35 -14.41
C LEU A 467 -30.69 -19.74 -13.48
N ARG A 468 -30.10 -20.52 -12.55
CA ARG A 468 -28.98 -20.06 -11.71
C ARG A 468 -27.76 -19.67 -12.55
N ALA A 469 -27.40 -20.46 -13.56
CA ALA A 469 -26.31 -20.14 -14.49
C ALA A 469 -26.58 -18.85 -15.28
N SER A 470 -27.80 -18.68 -15.81
CA SER A 470 -28.21 -17.44 -16.50
C SER A 470 -28.21 -16.22 -15.58
N ALA A 471 -28.66 -16.36 -14.33
CA ALA A 471 -28.58 -15.30 -13.32
C ALA A 471 -27.13 -14.92 -13.00
N ALA A 472 -26.23 -15.91 -12.87
CA ALA A 472 -24.81 -15.69 -12.65
C ALA A 472 -24.14 -14.92 -13.80
N VAL A 473 -24.44 -15.24 -15.07
CA VAL A 473 -23.95 -14.46 -16.23
C VAL A 473 -24.42 -13.01 -16.18
N ASN A 474 -25.69 -12.77 -15.81
CA ASN A 474 -26.23 -11.41 -15.63
C ASN A 474 -25.57 -10.67 -14.45
N HIS A 475 -25.24 -11.37 -13.36
CA HIS A 475 -24.50 -10.84 -12.22
C HIS A 475 -23.05 -10.47 -12.59
N LEU A 476 -22.33 -11.33 -13.33
CA LEU A 476 -21.00 -11.04 -13.87
C LEU A 476 -21.00 -9.83 -14.82
N LYS A 477 -22.03 -9.68 -15.66
CA LYS A 477 -22.22 -8.48 -16.50
C LYS A 477 -22.39 -7.21 -15.65
N ARG A 478 -23.30 -7.23 -14.65
CA ARG A 478 -23.50 -6.11 -13.71
C ARG A 478 -22.21 -5.76 -12.94
N PHE A 479 -21.42 -6.77 -12.57
CA PHE A 479 -20.11 -6.59 -11.95
C PHE A 479 -19.11 -5.89 -12.88
N HIS A 480 -18.98 -6.36 -14.13
CA HIS A 480 -18.12 -5.74 -15.13
C HIS A 480 -18.52 -4.28 -15.40
N GLU A 481 -19.82 -4.01 -15.57
CA GLU A 481 -20.33 -2.63 -15.71
C GLU A 481 -19.96 -1.75 -14.51
N LYS A 482 -20.01 -2.28 -13.28
CA LYS A 482 -19.60 -1.54 -12.08
C LYS A 482 -18.10 -1.22 -12.11
N LYS A 483 -17.23 -2.20 -12.40
CA LYS A 483 -15.78 -1.96 -12.53
C LYS A 483 -15.47 -0.94 -13.63
N LYS A 484 -16.15 -1.03 -14.78
CA LYS A 484 -16.01 -0.10 -15.92
C LYS A 484 -16.45 1.34 -15.60
N ARG A 485 -17.39 1.54 -14.67
CA ARG A 485 -17.81 2.88 -14.18
C ARG A 485 -16.78 3.55 -13.26
N GLY A 486 -15.82 2.80 -12.73
CA GLY A 486 -14.74 3.31 -11.86
C GLY A 486 -15.20 3.74 -10.47
N SER A 487 -14.22 4.13 -9.64
CA SER A 487 -14.43 4.69 -8.31
C SER A 487 -15.01 6.11 -8.39
N LYS A 488 -16.08 6.37 -7.65
CA LYS A 488 -16.68 7.71 -7.47
C LYS A 488 -16.33 8.31 -6.11
N PRO A 489 -16.10 9.63 -5.99
CA PRO A 489 -15.94 10.29 -4.69
C PRO A 489 -17.13 10.09 -3.76
N TYR A 490 -16.85 9.77 -2.50
CA TYR A 490 -17.86 9.72 -1.45
C TYR A 490 -18.16 11.12 -0.92
N SER A 491 -17.12 11.89 -0.59
CA SER A 491 -17.24 13.24 -0.05
C SER A 491 -17.52 14.28 -1.15
N LEU A 492 -18.30 15.30 -0.80
CA LEU A 492 -18.56 16.46 -1.67
C LEU A 492 -17.30 17.32 -1.89
N TYR A 493 -16.35 17.26 -0.97
CA TYR A 493 -15.07 17.98 -1.03
C TYR A 493 -14.20 17.44 -2.17
N LEU A 494 -13.99 16.13 -2.23
CA LEU A 494 -13.22 15.50 -3.31
C LEU A 494 -13.96 15.56 -4.66
N ASP A 495 -15.29 15.40 -4.66
CA ASP A 495 -16.16 15.56 -5.83
C ASP A 495 -16.02 16.96 -6.46
N HIS A 496 -16.00 18.03 -5.64
CA HIS A 496 -15.79 19.40 -6.11
C HIS A 496 -14.41 19.61 -6.75
N ILE A 497 -13.32 19.17 -6.09
CA ILE A 497 -11.94 19.27 -6.61
C ILE A 497 -11.82 18.61 -7.99
N ILE A 498 -12.37 17.39 -8.14
CA ILE A 498 -12.28 16.63 -9.40
C ILE A 498 -13.09 17.30 -10.51
N ARG A 499 -14.33 17.72 -10.24
CA ARG A 499 -15.17 18.45 -11.21
C ARG A 499 -14.51 19.74 -11.68
N LYS A 500 -13.90 20.50 -10.77
CA LYS A 500 -13.16 21.72 -11.09
C LYS A 500 -11.97 21.44 -12.02
N SER A 501 -11.17 20.43 -11.72
CA SER A 501 -10.04 20.02 -12.57
C SER A 501 -10.50 19.62 -13.98
N VAL A 502 -11.51 18.75 -14.10
CA VAL A 502 -12.06 18.31 -15.41
C VAL A 502 -12.66 19.48 -16.19
N SER A 503 -13.38 20.39 -15.52
CA SER A 503 -13.94 21.59 -16.15
C SER A 503 -12.85 22.51 -16.73
N SER A 504 -11.71 22.65 -16.04
CA SER A 504 -10.57 23.46 -16.52
C SER A 504 -9.92 22.86 -17.77
N HIS A 505 -9.66 21.54 -17.76
CA HIS A 505 -9.14 20.82 -18.93
C HIS A 505 -10.07 20.92 -20.14
N ASN A 506 -11.36 20.62 -19.95
CA ASN A 506 -12.35 20.68 -21.03
C ASN A 506 -12.45 22.09 -21.65
N ARG A 507 -12.32 23.16 -20.86
CA ARG A 507 -12.33 24.55 -21.35
C ARG A 507 -11.12 24.88 -22.24
N ARG A 508 -9.97 24.23 -22.04
CA ARG A 508 -8.79 24.37 -22.91
C ARG A 508 -8.97 23.64 -24.24
N ASP A 509 -9.38 22.38 -24.20
CA ASP A 509 -9.52 21.58 -25.43
C ASP A 509 -10.69 22.05 -26.32
N SER A 510 -11.67 22.76 -25.73
CA SER A 510 -12.85 23.27 -26.45
C SER A 510 -12.60 24.45 -27.41
N HIS A 511 -11.37 24.94 -27.56
CA HIS A 511 -11.02 25.93 -28.61
C HIS A 511 -11.30 25.43 -30.05
N SER A 512 -11.66 24.15 -30.24
CA SER A 512 -11.94 23.54 -31.55
C SER A 512 -13.40 23.09 -31.76
N ARG A 513 -14.37 23.40 -30.85
CA ARG A 513 -15.80 23.07 -31.08
C ARG A 513 -16.81 23.91 -30.27
N ALA A 514 -16.83 25.22 -30.52
CA ALA A 514 -17.92 26.11 -30.11
C ALA A 514 -19.18 25.96 -31.00
N HIS A 515 -19.56 24.71 -31.31
CA HIS A 515 -20.83 24.34 -31.92
C HIS A 515 -21.23 22.98 -31.33
N ARG A 516 -22.11 23.03 -30.34
CA ARG A 516 -23.06 21.96 -30.02
C ARG A 516 -24.44 22.59 -30.10
N ASP A 517 -25.34 21.88 -30.76
CA ASP A 517 -26.64 22.41 -31.14
C ASP A 517 -27.47 22.69 -29.89
N ILE A 518 -27.66 23.97 -29.60
CA ILE A 518 -28.62 24.39 -28.58
C ILE A 518 -30.00 24.23 -29.20
N TYR A 519 -30.57 23.03 -29.05
CA TYR A 519 -32.02 22.88 -29.08
C TYR A 519 -32.59 23.69 -27.90
N VAL A 520 -32.83 24.97 -28.17
CA VAL A 520 -33.54 25.87 -27.26
C VAL A 520 -34.96 25.33 -27.17
N ILE A 521 -35.27 24.66 -26.05
CA ILE A 521 -36.64 24.43 -25.63
C ILE A 521 -37.30 25.81 -25.61
N LYS A 522 -38.31 26.02 -26.45
CA LYS A 522 -38.82 27.38 -26.72
C LYS A 522 -39.82 27.85 -25.65
N ASP A 523 -40.30 26.91 -24.84
CA ASP A 523 -41.37 27.06 -23.85
C ASP A 523 -40.79 27.31 -22.43
N THR A 524 -39.69 28.07 -22.34
CA THR A 524 -38.90 28.18 -21.10
C THR A 524 -39.60 28.87 -19.93
N GLU A 525 -40.47 29.84 -20.19
CA GLU A 525 -41.00 30.70 -19.12
C GLU A 525 -42.19 30.06 -18.40
N ASP A 526 -43.18 29.52 -19.12
CA ASP A 526 -44.30 28.78 -18.51
C ASP A 526 -43.81 27.51 -17.79
N ALA A 527 -42.87 26.77 -18.39
CA ALA A 527 -42.25 25.62 -17.75
C ALA A 527 -41.49 26.02 -16.47
N LEU A 528 -40.77 27.15 -16.46
CA LEU A 528 -40.10 27.67 -15.26
C LEU A 528 -41.12 28.06 -14.19
N MET A 529 -42.19 28.75 -14.55
CA MET A 529 -43.23 29.21 -13.61
C MET A 529 -44.03 28.05 -13.01
N MET A 530 -44.31 26.99 -13.79
CA MET A 530 -44.85 25.73 -13.30
C MET A 530 -43.90 25.07 -12.30
N ASN A 531 -42.62 24.89 -12.66
CA ASN A 531 -41.61 24.33 -11.76
C ASN A 531 -41.44 25.16 -10.47
N LEU A 532 -41.53 26.49 -10.52
CA LEU A 532 -41.47 27.38 -9.36
C LEU A 532 -42.66 27.17 -8.41
N ARG A 533 -43.87 27.02 -8.93
CA ARG A 533 -45.09 26.70 -8.15
C ARG A 533 -44.98 25.30 -7.51
N ASP A 534 -44.51 24.33 -8.27
CA ASP A 534 -44.40 22.93 -7.84
C ASP A 534 -43.17 22.64 -6.97
N SER A 535 -42.21 23.58 -6.91
CA SER A 535 -41.13 23.59 -5.91
C SER A 535 -41.64 23.70 -4.46
N HIS A 536 -42.86 24.25 -4.31
CA HIS A 536 -43.55 24.60 -3.06
C HIS A 536 -42.85 25.64 -2.17
N ILE A 537 -41.68 26.17 -2.55
CA ILE A 537 -40.98 27.26 -1.84
C ILE A 537 -41.89 28.48 -1.64
N LEU A 538 -42.71 28.80 -2.64
CA LEU A 538 -43.62 29.95 -2.60
C LEU A 538 -44.86 29.68 -1.73
N ASN A 539 -45.28 28.42 -1.62
CA ASN A 539 -46.54 28.00 -0.98
C ASN A 539 -46.43 28.00 0.55
N HIS A 540 -45.45 27.30 1.12
CA HIS A 540 -45.29 27.17 2.58
C HIS A 540 -43.87 27.47 3.08
N LYS A 541 -43.77 27.81 4.37
CA LYS A 541 -42.50 28.12 5.04
C LYS A 541 -41.77 26.89 5.62
N GLN A 542 -42.42 25.73 5.70
CA GLN A 542 -41.78 24.48 6.16
C GLN A 542 -40.69 24.05 5.16
N ASN A 543 -39.43 24.07 5.59
CA ASN A 543 -38.27 23.97 4.69
C ASN A 543 -37.96 22.55 4.21
N LEU A 544 -38.23 21.54 5.03
CA LEU A 544 -37.85 20.15 4.72
C LEU A 544 -38.77 19.50 3.67
N ASP A 545 -39.98 20.03 3.51
CA ASP A 545 -41.04 19.50 2.66
C ASP A 545 -41.04 20.10 1.23
N TRP A 546 -40.22 21.13 0.99
CA TRP A 546 -39.99 21.67 -0.35
C TRP A 546 -39.45 20.61 -1.32
N ASN A 547 -39.75 20.75 -2.63
CA ASN A 547 -39.30 19.80 -3.64
C ASN A 547 -37.85 20.10 -4.08
N TRP A 548 -36.90 19.61 -3.29
CA TRP A 548 -35.45 19.76 -3.49
C TRP A 548 -34.89 19.13 -4.78
N LEU A 549 -35.69 18.39 -5.55
CA LEU A 549 -35.32 18.00 -6.92
C LEU A 549 -35.63 19.14 -7.89
N LEU A 550 -36.87 19.65 -7.90
CA LEU A 550 -37.27 20.78 -8.76
C LEU A 550 -36.43 22.04 -8.50
N ILE A 551 -36.12 22.32 -7.23
CA ILE A 551 -35.22 23.44 -6.86
C ILE A 551 -33.84 23.28 -7.52
N ALA A 552 -33.30 22.06 -7.58
CA ALA A 552 -32.02 21.79 -8.23
C ALA A 552 -32.08 21.93 -9.76
N THR A 553 -33.23 21.62 -10.38
CA THR A 553 -33.44 21.84 -11.81
C THR A 553 -33.55 23.32 -12.14
N ILE A 554 -34.32 24.09 -11.35
CA ILE A 554 -34.50 25.54 -11.52
C ILE A 554 -33.16 26.28 -11.44
N LEU A 555 -32.35 25.98 -10.41
CA LEU A 555 -31.04 26.61 -10.21
C LEU A 555 -29.97 26.19 -11.23
N LYS A 556 -30.29 25.26 -12.13
CA LYS A 556 -29.44 24.79 -13.22
C LYS A 556 -30.06 24.99 -14.61
N TRP A 557 -31.19 25.68 -14.68
CA TRP A 557 -31.93 25.81 -15.93
C TRP A 557 -31.17 26.73 -16.89
N PRO A 558 -30.82 26.28 -18.11
CA PRO A 558 -30.06 27.11 -19.04
C PRO A 558 -30.75 28.45 -19.31
N ASN A 559 -29.95 29.51 -19.33
CA ASN A 559 -30.35 30.91 -19.52
C ASN A 559 -31.24 31.53 -18.43
N VAL A 560 -31.60 30.81 -17.36
CA VAL A 560 -32.30 31.41 -16.21
C VAL A 560 -31.27 32.02 -15.26
N ASN A 561 -31.29 33.35 -15.14
CA ASN A 561 -30.58 34.11 -14.13
C ASN A 561 -31.46 35.29 -13.68
N LEU A 562 -31.11 35.95 -12.57
CA LEU A 562 -31.93 37.08 -12.04
C LEU A 562 -31.96 38.29 -12.99
N ARG A 563 -30.97 38.40 -13.88
CA ARG A 563 -30.82 39.48 -14.86
C ARG A 563 -31.85 39.40 -15.99
N ASN A 564 -32.20 38.19 -16.42
CA ASN A 564 -33.20 37.94 -17.46
C ASN A 564 -34.62 37.97 -16.87
N ASN A 565 -34.84 37.27 -15.75
CA ASN A 565 -36.17 37.03 -15.17
C ASN A 565 -36.45 37.97 -13.99
N LYS A 566 -37.03 39.15 -14.28
CA LYS A 566 -37.33 40.21 -13.30
C LYS A 566 -38.54 39.92 -12.39
N ASP A 567 -39.05 38.69 -12.38
CA ASP A 567 -40.25 38.31 -11.64
C ASP A 567 -40.08 38.45 -10.13
N GLU A 568 -41.04 39.11 -9.49
CA GLU A 568 -41.04 39.22 -8.02
C GLU A 568 -41.09 37.82 -7.36
N GLN A 569 -41.67 36.83 -8.06
CA GLN A 569 -41.69 35.43 -7.63
C GLN A 569 -40.29 34.81 -7.61
N MET A 570 -39.42 35.10 -8.58
CA MET A 570 -38.02 34.65 -8.58
C MET A 570 -37.22 35.32 -7.44
N HIS A 571 -37.35 36.64 -7.27
CA HIS A 571 -36.73 37.32 -6.12
C HIS A 571 -37.29 36.85 -4.76
N LYS A 572 -38.55 36.38 -4.69
CA LYS A 572 -39.18 35.82 -3.48
C LYS A 572 -38.72 34.38 -3.20
N PHE A 573 -38.51 33.58 -4.24
CA PHE A 573 -37.88 32.26 -4.19
C PHE A 573 -36.43 32.36 -3.69
N VAL A 574 -35.62 33.21 -4.33
CA VAL A 574 -34.21 33.46 -3.93
C VAL A 574 -34.11 33.99 -2.50
N ARG A 575 -34.96 34.95 -2.07
CA ARG A 575 -34.97 35.45 -0.68
C ARG A 575 -35.33 34.35 0.34
N ARG A 576 -36.21 33.40 0.01
CA ARG A 576 -36.55 32.27 0.90
C ARG A 576 -35.43 31.24 1.00
N LEU A 577 -34.75 30.92 -0.12
CA LEU A 577 -33.56 30.06 -0.11
C LEU A 577 -32.39 30.71 0.65
N LEU A 578 -32.12 31.99 0.41
CA LEU A 578 -31.11 32.77 1.12
C LEU A 578 -31.30 32.68 2.64
N TYR A 579 -32.52 32.94 3.12
CA TYR A 579 -32.82 32.87 4.56
C TYR A 579 -32.63 31.47 5.16
N PHE A 580 -32.92 30.40 4.40
CA PHE A 580 -32.67 29.02 4.82
C PHE A 580 -31.17 28.72 4.96
N TYR A 581 -30.35 29.17 4.01
CA TYR A 581 -28.90 28.89 4.01
C TYR A 581 -28.07 29.80 4.93
N LYS A 582 -28.55 31.00 5.30
CA LYS A 582 -27.80 31.92 6.20
C LYS A 582 -27.51 31.30 7.58
N PRO A 583 -26.24 31.23 8.04
CA PRO A 583 -25.89 30.72 9.37
C PRO A 583 -26.70 31.34 10.53
N SER A 584 -27.02 32.64 10.43
CA SER A 584 -27.78 33.39 11.44
C SER A 584 -29.21 32.88 11.68
N SER A 585 -29.88 32.30 10.67
CA SER A 585 -31.23 31.72 10.83
C SER A 585 -31.22 30.37 11.56
N LYS A 586 -30.04 29.72 11.64
CA LYS A 586 -29.80 28.39 12.19
C LYS A 586 -30.55 27.24 11.49
N LEU A 587 -31.33 27.49 10.44
CA LEU A 587 -32.17 26.47 9.78
C LEU A 587 -31.32 25.37 9.14
N TYR A 588 -30.45 25.71 8.19
CA TYR A 588 -29.49 24.75 7.62
C TYR A 588 -28.38 24.35 8.61
N ALA A 589 -27.88 25.32 9.39
CA ALA A 589 -26.70 25.15 10.24
C ALA A 589 -26.91 24.20 11.46
N ALA A 590 -28.15 23.94 11.87
CA ALA A 590 -28.47 23.06 12.99
C ALA A 590 -28.78 21.60 12.60
N LEU A 591 -28.89 21.29 11.30
CA LEU A 591 -29.16 19.92 10.83
C LEU A 591 -27.96 18.99 11.09
N GLU A 592 -28.23 17.78 11.58
CA GLU A 592 -27.20 16.77 11.84
C GLU A 592 -26.68 16.10 10.56
N LEU A 593 -25.41 15.70 10.55
CA LEU A 593 -24.72 15.20 9.35
C LEU A 593 -25.32 13.92 8.75
N ASP A 594 -25.91 13.06 9.57
CA ASP A 594 -26.50 11.79 9.13
C ASP A 594 -27.95 11.95 8.58
N HIS A 595 -28.47 13.19 8.52
CA HIS A 595 -29.81 13.47 8.00
C HIS A 595 -29.95 13.07 6.51
N PRO A 596 -30.99 12.33 6.09
CA PRO A 596 -31.04 11.68 4.78
C PRO A 596 -31.00 12.65 3.58
N LYS A 597 -31.54 13.87 3.72
CA LYS A 597 -31.47 14.91 2.66
C LYS A 597 -30.15 15.71 2.68
N ALA A 598 -29.23 15.49 3.63
CA ALA A 598 -28.07 16.37 3.85
C ALA A 598 -27.17 16.58 2.62
N ARG A 599 -26.86 15.49 1.89
CA ARG A 599 -26.07 15.57 0.64
C ARG A 599 -26.81 16.39 -0.43
N GLN A 600 -28.13 16.24 -0.54
CA GLN A 600 -28.95 17.00 -1.49
C GLN A 600 -29.00 18.49 -1.12
N LEU A 601 -29.30 18.83 0.14
CA LEU A 601 -29.35 20.21 0.64
C LEU A 601 -28.02 20.95 0.41
N THR A 602 -26.90 20.26 0.60
CA THR A 602 -25.56 20.82 0.38
C THR A 602 -25.25 21.01 -1.11
N VAL A 603 -25.60 20.02 -1.95
CA VAL A 603 -25.41 20.11 -3.41
C VAL A 603 -26.28 21.19 -4.04
N VAL A 604 -27.50 21.42 -3.53
CA VAL A 604 -28.35 22.55 -3.91
C VAL A 604 -27.77 23.88 -3.42
N GLY A 605 -27.17 23.92 -2.22
CA GLY A 605 -26.53 25.12 -1.68
C GLY A 605 -25.34 25.59 -2.52
N CYS A 606 -24.49 24.68 -3.01
CA CYS A 606 -23.43 25.03 -3.97
C CYS A 606 -24.01 25.58 -5.29
N GLN A 607 -25.07 24.96 -5.81
CA GLN A 607 -25.71 25.39 -7.07
C GLN A 607 -26.41 26.74 -6.93
N PHE A 608 -27.02 27.03 -5.78
CA PHE A 608 -27.59 28.34 -5.46
C PHE A 608 -26.52 29.43 -5.43
N VAL A 609 -25.32 29.12 -4.93
CA VAL A 609 -24.16 30.02 -4.92
C VAL A 609 -23.59 30.21 -6.34
N GLU A 610 -23.52 29.17 -7.16
CA GLU A 610 -23.17 29.26 -8.59
C GLU A 610 -24.19 30.13 -9.36
N PHE A 611 -25.49 29.91 -9.18
CA PHE A 611 -26.58 30.69 -9.79
C PHE A 611 -26.56 32.18 -9.41
N LEU A 612 -26.29 32.50 -8.13
CA LEU A 612 -26.13 33.89 -7.68
C LEU A 612 -24.88 34.55 -8.30
N MET A 613 -23.82 33.77 -8.60
CA MET A 613 -22.65 34.26 -9.31
C MET A 613 -22.88 34.51 -10.81
N GLU A 614 -23.73 33.72 -11.47
CA GLU A 614 -24.08 33.87 -12.90
C GLU A 614 -25.11 34.98 -13.16
N SER A 615 -25.57 35.65 -12.09
CA SER A 615 -26.54 36.75 -12.11
C SER A 615 -25.91 38.15 -12.02
N ASP A 616 -24.60 38.28 -12.23
CA ASP A 616 -23.81 39.53 -12.22
C ASP A 616 -24.20 40.54 -11.12
N GLU A 617 -24.91 41.63 -11.44
CA GLU A 617 -25.17 42.75 -10.53
C GLU A 617 -26.32 42.47 -9.55
N ASP A 618 -27.45 41.93 -10.02
CA ASP A 618 -28.61 41.61 -9.17
C ASP A 618 -28.30 40.48 -8.16
N GLY A 619 -27.37 39.58 -8.51
CA GLY A 619 -26.90 38.51 -7.62
C GLY A 619 -25.96 38.98 -6.50
N GLN A 620 -25.18 40.04 -6.72
CA GLN A 620 -24.12 40.49 -5.79
C GLN A 620 -24.66 40.88 -4.41
N GLY A 621 -25.81 41.56 -4.33
CA GLY A 621 -26.39 42.00 -3.06
C GLY A 621 -26.75 40.83 -2.12
N TYR A 622 -27.37 39.78 -2.66
CA TYR A 622 -27.69 38.56 -1.91
C TYR A 622 -26.45 37.77 -1.52
N LEU A 623 -25.44 37.74 -2.41
CA LEU A 623 -24.21 36.98 -2.19
C LEU A 623 -23.27 37.66 -1.18
N GLU A 624 -23.19 39.00 -1.16
CA GLU A 624 -22.48 39.76 -0.13
C GLU A 624 -23.08 39.59 1.27
N ASP A 625 -24.42 39.58 1.39
CA ASP A 625 -25.10 39.32 2.66
C ASP A 625 -24.84 37.88 3.15
N LEU A 626 -24.90 36.90 2.25
CA LEU A 626 -24.65 35.49 2.54
C LEU A 626 -23.20 35.24 3.01
N VAL A 627 -22.20 35.75 2.28
CA VAL A 627 -20.78 35.58 2.61
C VAL A 627 -20.42 36.34 3.88
N ARG A 628 -20.96 37.54 4.11
CA ARG A 628 -20.74 38.32 5.34
C ARG A 628 -21.27 37.60 6.58
N ASP A 629 -22.42 36.93 6.49
CA ASP A 629 -22.96 36.10 7.57
C ASP A 629 -22.09 34.85 7.83
N MET A 630 -21.55 34.22 6.78
CA MET A 630 -20.58 33.11 6.93
C MET A 630 -19.27 33.55 7.58
N VAL A 631 -18.72 34.71 7.22
CA VAL A 631 -17.49 35.25 7.85
C VAL A 631 -17.76 35.65 9.31
N SER A 632 -18.93 36.20 9.60
CA SER A 632 -19.38 36.52 10.98
C SER A 632 -19.52 35.26 11.84
N TRP A 633 -20.16 34.22 11.32
CA TRP A 633 -20.27 32.90 11.95
C TRP A 633 -18.88 32.28 12.19
N LEU A 634 -18.04 32.20 11.15
CA LEU A 634 -16.69 31.63 11.24
C LEU A 634 -15.82 32.37 12.28
N SER A 635 -15.92 33.70 12.32
CA SER A 635 -15.21 34.52 13.31
C SER A 635 -15.76 34.38 14.74
N SER A 636 -16.99 33.88 14.89
CA SER A 636 -17.62 33.65 16.20
C SER A 636 -17.32 32.26 16.74
N SER A 637 -17.34 31.22 15.88
CA SER A 637 -17.02 29.84 16.26
C SER A 637 -15.51 29.56 16.35
N SER A 638 -14.66 30.46 15.85
CA SER A 638 -13.20 30.32 15.92
C SER A 638 -12.54 30.73 17.23
N GLY A 639 -13.31 31.28 18.18
CA GLY A 639 -12.77 31.76 19.46
C GLY A 639 -12.06 33.11 19.40
N LEU A 640 -12.17 33.87 18.30
CA LEU A 640 -11.73 35.27 18.22
C LEU A 640 -12.53 36.21 19.16
N LYS A 641 -13.60 35.70 19.79
CA LYS A 641 -14.30 36.32 20.93
C LYS A 641 -14.29 35.34 22.12
N PRO A 642 -13.95 35.76 23.36
CA PRO A 642 -13.68 34.82 24.47
C PRO A 642 -14.84 33.90 24.89
N GLU A 643 -16.09 34.32 24.70
CA GLU A 643 -17.25 33.73 25.38
C GLU A 643 -17.71 32.35 24.87
N ARG A 644 -17.23 31.87 23.71
CA ARG A 644 -17.85 30.71 23.01
C ARG A 644 -16.90 29.68 22.41
N CYS A 645 -15.70 29.52 22.96
CA CYS A 645 -14.71 28.51 22.51
C CYS A 645 -15.17 27.04 22.57
N LEU A 646 -16.34 26.74 23.13
CA LEU A 646 -16.94 25.38 23.24
C LEU A 646 -17.79 24.97 22.03
N GLN A 647 -17.96 25.83 21.01
CA GLN A 647 -18.78 25.50 19.81
C GLN A 647 -18.14 24.49 18.84
N SER A 648 -16.90 24.05 19.08
CA SER A 648 -16.18 23.05 18.27
C SER A 648 -16.98 21.76 18.05
N ASN A 649 -17.73 21.31 19.06
CA ASN A 649 -18.56 20.11 18.96
C ASN A 649 -19.66 20.25 17.89
N GLY A 650 -20.30 21.42 17.77
CA GLY A 650 -21.38 21.65 16.80
C GLY A 650 -20.88 21.65 15.35
N LEU A 651 -19.69 22.20 15.09
CA LEU A 651 -19.08 22.16 13.76
C LEU A 651 -18.81 20.72 13.28
N LEU A 652 -18.51 19.81 14.21
CA LEU A 652 -18.18 18.41 13.92
C LEU A 652 -19.41 17.51 13.77
N THR A 653 -20.60 17.93 14.22
CA THR A 653 -21.83 17.12 14.18
C THR A 653 -22.94 17.68 13.28
N THR A 654 -22.90 18.96 12.89
CA THR A 654 -23.92 19.57 12.01
C THR A 654 -23.42 19.89 10.61
N LEU A 655 -24.34 20.13 9.68
CA LEU A 655 -24.06 20.58 8.30
C LEU A 655 -23.31 21.93 8.22
N SER A 656 -23.10 22.62 9.35
CA SER A 656 -22.34 23.89 9.38
C SER A 656 -20.91 23.77 8.82
N GLN A 657 -20.26 22.59 8.90
CA GLN A 657 -18.96 22.36 8.24
C GLN A 657 -19.01 22.46 6.70
N HIS A 658 -20.19 22.37 6.09
CA HIS A 658 -20.35 22.48 4.64
C HIS A 658 -20.40 23.93 4.15
N TYR A 659 -20.43 24.94 5.03
CA TYR A 659 -20.22 26.34 4.61
C TYR A 659 -18.86 26.53 3.90
N PHE A 660 -17.84 25.75 4.26
CA PHE A 660 -16.56 25.74 3.55
C PHE A 660 -16.68 25.28 2.08
N LEU A 661 -17.65 24.42 1.72
CA LEU A 661 -17.90 24.03 0.32
C LEU A 661 -18.48 25.19 -0.50
N PHE A 662 -19.34 26.01 0.09
CA PHE A 662 -19.88 27.21 -0.56
C PHE A 662 -18.77 28.24 -0.80
N LEU A 663 -17.91 28.47 0.20
CA LEU A 663 -16.72 29.33 0.07
C LEU A 663 -15.69 28.77 -0.93
N GLY A 664 -15.52 27.44 -0.99
CA GLY A 664 -14.69 26.78 -1.99
C GLY A 664 -15.20 27.00 -3.42
N THR A 665 -16.50 26.82 -3.62
CA THR A 665 -17.20 27.06 -4.90
C THR A 665 -17.04 28.50 -5.36
N LEU A 666 -17.17 29.48 -4.46
CA LEU A 666 -16.86 30.89 -4.73
C LEU A 666 -15.39 31.11 -5.12
N SER A 667 -14.45 30.48 -4.42
CA SER A 667 -13.00 30.66 -4.68
C SER A 667 -12.55 30.17 -6.05
N ALA A 668 -13.30 29.26 -6.67
CA ALA A 668 -13.04 28.73 -8.01
C ALA A 668 -13.29 29.74 -9.14
N HIS A 669 -13.93 30.89 -8.87
CA HIS A 669 -14.34 31.89 -9.87
C HIS A 669 -13.66 33.26 -9.65
N PRO A 670 -13.24 33.98 -10.70
CA PRO A 670 -12.50 35.24 -10.55
C PRO A 670 -13.29 36.34 -9.84
N HIS A 671 -14.60 36.45 -10.08
CA HIS A 671 -15.47 37.40 -9.37
C HIS A 671 -15.74 36.96 -7.93
N GLY A 672 -15.79 35.65 -7.68
CA GLY A 672 -15.95 35.09 -6.34
C GLY A 672 -14.74 35.38 -5.46
N VAL A 673 -13.51 35.26 -5.98
CA VAL A 673 -12.29 35.65 -5.24
C VAL A 673 -12.32 37.13 -4.82
N LYS A 674 -12.69 38.06 -5.73
CA LYS A 674 -12.84 39.49 -5.40
C LYS A 674 -13.89 39.72 -4.30
N LEU A 675 -15.00 38.98 -4.34
CA LEU A 675 -16.07 39.06 -3.35
C LEU A 675 -15.62 38.51 -1.98
N LEU A 676 -14.95 37.36 -1.94
CA LEU A 676 -14.39 36.78 -0.72
C LEU A 676 -13.34 37.71 -0.06
N GLU A 677 -12.59 38.45 -0.88
CA GLU A 677 -11.68 39.50 -0.44
C GLU A 677 -12.43 40.73 0.13
N LYS A 678 -13.44 41.25 -0.59
CA LYS A 678 -14.33 42.35 -0.12
C LYS A 678 -15.01 42.02 1.23
N CYS A 679 -15.39 40.76 1.44
CA CYS A 679 -15.99 40.27 2.69
C CYS A 679 -14.95 39.90 3.78
N GLY A 680 -13.64 40.03 3.51
CA GLY A 680 -12.58 39.80 4.50
C GLY A 680 -12.29 38.34 4.84
N LEU A 681 -12.78 37.36 4.07
CA LEU A 681 -12.61 35.94 4.37
C LEU A 681 -11.13 35.54 4.49
N PHE A 682 -10.30 35.98 3.55
CA PHE A 682 -8.88 35.60 3.54
C PHE A 682 -8.14 36.09 4.80
N GLN A 683 -8.46 37.28 5.31
CA GLN A 683 -7.90 37.77 6.58
C GLN A 683 -8.41 36.96 7.78
N CYS A 684 -9.69 36.59 7.80
CA CYS A 684 -10.23 35.68 8.82
C CYS A 684 -9.44 34.37 8.83
N LEU A 685 -9.31 33.68 7.69
CA LEU A 685 -8.56 32.42 7.55
C LEU A 685 -7.07 32.57 7.92
N LEU A 686 -6.41 33.67 7.53
CA LEU A 686 -5.03 33.95 7.94
C LEU A 686 -4.89 34.12 9.46
N ASN A 687 -5.89 34.67 10.15
CA ASN A 687 -5.91 34.72 11.62
C ASN A 687 -6.12 33.32 12.21
N LEU A 688 -7.01 32.49 11.62
CA LEU A 688 -7.26 31.11 12.09
C LEU A 688 -6.01 30.23 12.04
N CYS A 689 -5.15 30.42 11.03
CA CYS A 689 -3.88 29.69 10.90
C CYS A 689 -2.94 29.85 12.11
N SER A 690 -3.13 30.89 12.93
CA SER A 690 -2.36 31.12 14.16
C SER A 690 -2.94 30.43 15.40
N VAL A 691 -4.15 29.84 15.33
CA VAL A 691 -4.90 29.29 16.48
C VAL A 691 -4.62 27.79 16.64
N LYS A 692 -3.87 27.42 17.68
CA LYS A 692 -3.40 26.03 17.91
C LYS A 692 -4.48 24.99 18.27
N ASN A 693 -5.71 25.41 18.54
CA ASN A 693 -6.75 24.56 19.13
C ASN A 693 -7.84 24.11 18.13
N GLN A 694 -7.69 24.39 16.83
CA GLN A 694 -8.77 24.18 15.83
C GLN A 694 -8.30 23.46 14.54
N ASP A 695 -7.54 22.37 14.68
CA ASP A 695 -7.03 21.56 13.57
C ASP A 695 -8.12 21.21 12.53
N ALA A 696 -9.33 20.85 12.95
CA ALA A 696 -10.44 20.50 12.05
C ALA A 696 -10.86 21.65 11.11
N VAL A 697 -10.77 22.91 11.57
CA VAL A 697 -11.09 24.09 10.75
C VAL A 697 -10.04 24.30 9.67
N LEU A 698 -8.76 24.07 9.99
CA LEU A 698 -7.67 24.14 9.02
C LEU A 698 -7.74 22.97 8.02
N LYS A 699 -8.10 21.75 8.46
CA LYS A 699 -8.37 20.61 7.57
C LYS A 699 -9.49 20.90 6.58
N LEU A 700 -10.58 21.53 7.02
CA LEU A 700 -11.69 21.96 6.15
C LEU A 700 -11.19 23.00 5.14
N ALA A 701 -10.68 24.13 5.61
CA ALA A 701 -10.26 25.25 4.75
C ALA A 701 -9.22 24.85 3.69
N VAL A 702 -8.21 24.05 4.06
CA VAL A 702 -7.17 23.60 3.10
C VAL A 702 -7.68 22.57 2.08
N SER A 703 -8.86 21.97 2.32
CA SER A 703 -9.50 21.02 1.40
C SER A 703 -10.58 21.63 0.50
N THR A 704 -10.87 22.93 0.65
CA THR A 704 -11.98 23.60 -0.07
C THR A 704 -11.55 24.74 -0.99
N LEU A 705 -10.43 25.43 -0.72
CA LEU A 705 -9.99 26.55 -1.55
C LEU A 705 -9.42 26.08 -2.89
N ASP A 706 -9.72 26.79 -3.98
CA ASP A 706 -9.07 26.57 -5.27
C ASP A 706 -7.64 27.18 -5.30
N TYR A 707 -6.67 26.36 -5.67
CA TYR A 707 -5.25 26.73 -5.80
C TYR A 707 -4.78 26.87 -7.26
N SER A 708 -5.68 26.67 -8.23
CA SER A 708 -5.38 26.72 -9.67
C SER A 708 -4.86 28.10 -10.12
N ARG A 709 -5.34 29.17 -9.48
CA ARG A 709 -4.93 30.55 -9.73
C ARG A 709 -3.93 31.02 -8.66
N ASP A 710 -3.10 32.00 -9.03
CA ASP A 710 -2.23 32.68 -8.07
C ASP A 710 -3.01 33.73 -7.25
N GLY A 711 -2.59 33.95 -6.00
CA GLY A 711 -3.25 34.88 -5.07
C GLY A 711 -3.37 34.35 -3.62
N LEU A 712 -4.21 35.02 -2.82
CA LEU A 712 -4.30 34.86 -1.36
C LEU A 712 -4.57 33.42 -0.88
N ALA A 713 -5.26 32.59 -1.68
CA ALA A 713 -5.47 31.19 -1.37
C ALA A 713 -4.15 30.41 -1.21
N ARG A 714 -3.16 30.65 -2.09
CA ARG A 714 -1.83 30.02 -2.00
C ARG A 714 -1.02 30.56 -0.82
N VAL A 715 -1.21 31.83 -0.45
CA VAL A 715 -0.58 32.43 0.75
C VAL A 715 -1.10 31.73 2.02
N ILE A 716 -2.40 31.44 2.10
CA ILE A 716 -2.99 30.65 3.19
C ILE A 716 -2.43 29.23 3.22
N LEU A 717 -2.38 28.54 2.07
CA LEU A 717 -1.78 27.19 1.98
C LEU A 717 -0.31 27.19 2.45
N SER A 718 0.49 28.14 2.00
CA SER A 718 1.90 28.30 2.42
C SER A 718 2.03 28.58 3.92
N LYS A 719 1.17 29.43 4.50
CA LYS A 719 1.14 29.69 5.95
C LYS A 719 0.74 28.44 6.74
N ILE A 720 -0.23 27.65 6.28
CA ILE A 720 -0.62 26.39 6.92
C ILE A 720 0.52 25.37 6.82
N LEU A 721 1.19 25.27 5.67
CA LEU A 721 2.30 24.34 5.46
C LEU A 721 3.52 24.64 6.33
N THR A 722 3.80 25.91 6.65
CA THR A 722 5.02 26.35 7.35
C THR A 722 4.83 26.66 8.84
N ALA A 723 3.68 27.24 9.24
CA ALA A 723 3.52 27.86 10.56
C ALA A 723 2.39 27.27 11.44
N ALA A 724 1.67 26.25 10.97
CA ALA A 724 0.59 25.60 11.74
C ALA A 724 1.12 24.51 12.72
N THR A 725 0.19 23.90 13.46
CA THR A 725 0.41 22.69 14.28
C THR A 725 0.97 21.54 13.44
N ASP A 726 1.84 20.69 14.01
CA ASP A 726 2.48 19.55 13.31
C ASP A 726 1.47 18.63 12.60
N THR A 727 0.32 18.42 13.24
CA THR A 727 -0.85 17.70 12.70
C THR A 727 -1.41 18.36 11.44
N CYS A 728 -1.56 19.69 11.44
CA CYS A 728 -2.01 20.45 10.28
C CYS A 728 -0.94 20.57 9.18
N ARG A 729 0.34 20.79 9.51
CA ARG A 729 1.43 20.80 8.51
C ARG A 729 1.53 19.45 7.80
N LEU A 730 1.39 18.35 8.54
CA LEU A 730 1.33 17.00 7.98
C LEU A 730 0.07 16.75 7.12
N TYR A 731 -1.11 17.22 7.55
CA TYR A 731 -2.34 17.08 6.75
C TYR A 731 -2.28 17.92 5.46
N ALA A 732 -1.85 19.18 5.53
CA ALA A 732 -1.69 20.05 4.36
C ALA A 732 -0.64 19.49 3.39
N THR A 733 0.47 18.97 3.90
CA THR A 733 1.48 18.26 3.07
C THR A 733 0.85 17.05 2.38
N LYS A 734 0.09 16.21 3.10
CA LYS A 734 -0.68 15.10 2.51
C LYS A 734 -1.70 15.56 1.47
N HIS A 735 -2.32 16.72 1.66
CA HIS A 735 -3.29 17.29 0.73
C HIS A 735 -2.67 17.66 -0.62
N LEU A 736 -1.37 17.99 -0.68
CA LEU A 736 -0.66 18.20 -1.97
C LEU A 736 -0.73 16.97 -2.89
N ARG A 737 -0.79 15.74 -2.33
CA ARG A 737 -1.00 14.51 -3.12
C ARG A 737 -2.40 14.46 -3.76
N VAL A 738 -3.42 15.07 -3.15
CA VAL A 738 -4.77 15.18 -3.72
C VAL A 738 -4.73 16.05 -4.97
N LEU A 739 -4.10 17.23 -4.87
CA LEU A 739 -4.00 18.21 -5.95
C LEU A 739 -3.18 17.64 -7.13
N LEU A 740 -2.08 16.92 -6.83
CA LEU A 740 -1.28 16.16 -7.80
C LEU A 740 -2.09 15.07 -8.53
N ARG A 741 -2.84 14.22 -7.78
CA ARG A 741 -3.62 13.13 -8.39
C ARG A 741 -4.82 13.62 -9.17
N ALA A 742 -5.52 14.64 -8.67
CA ALA A 742 -6.61 15.32 -9.38
C ALA A 742 -6.12 16.09 -10.63
N GLY A 743 -4.80 16.25 -10.80
CA GLY A 743 -4.20 16.86 -11.97
C GLY A 743 -4.37 18.38 -12.03
N VAL A 744 -4.41 19.07 -10.88
CA VAL A 744 -4.59 20.53 -10.81
C VAL A 744 -3.55 21.25 -11.67
N GLU A 745 -4.00 22.24 -12.43
CA GLU A 745 -3.17 22.92 -13.41
C GLU A 745 -1.95 23.62 -12.80
N PHE A 746 -0.85 23.66 -13.58
CA PHE A 746 0.41 24.30 -13.21
C PHE A 746 1.04 23.82 -11.89
N PHE A 747 0.63 22.67 -11.33
CA PHE A 747 1.22 22.10 -10.11
C PHE A 747 2.76 21.99 -10.16
N SER A 748 3.33 21.82 -11.37
CA SER A 748 4.77 21.78 -11.60
C SER A 748 5.53 23.05 -11.21
N SER A 749 4.90 24.24 -11.19
CA SER A 749 5.56 25.47 -10.72
C SER A 749 5.43 25.62 -9.21
N TRP A 750 4.21 25.81 -8.70
CA TRP A 750 3.97 26.16 -7.29
C TRP A 750 3.95 24.95 -6.35
N GLY A 751 3.44 23.81 -6.79
CA GLY A 751 3.31 22.60 -5.96
C GLY A 751 4.66 21.95 -5.66
N MET A 752 5.57 21.96 -6.64
CA MET A 752 6.94 21.46 -6.47
C MET A 752 7.78 22.37 -5.56
N GLU A 753 7.62 23.69 -5.64
CA GLU A 753 8.26 24.65 -4.73
C GLU A 753 7.80 24.50 -3.28
N LEU A 754 6.48 24.32 -3.05
CA LEU A 754 5.94 24.04 -1.73
C LEU A 754 6.48 22.70 -1.18
N LEU A 755 6.52 21.65 -1.99
CA LEU A 755 7.09 20.36 -1.56
C LEU A 755 8.59 20.46 -1.21
N VAL A 756 9.39 21.21 -1.97
CA VAL A 756 10.81 21.47 -1.65
C VAL A 756 10.96 22.29 -0.36
N THR A 757 10.04 23.21 -0.08
CA THR A 757 9.98 23.90 1.22
C THR A 757 9.75 22.89 2.36
N GLN A 758 8.74 22.02 2.23
CA GLN A 758 8.38 21.02 3.26
C GLN A 758 9.45 19.96 3.54
N LEU A 759 10.42 19.74 2.64
CA LEU A 759 11.59 18.89 2.93
C LEU A 759 12.43 19.38 4.11
N HIS A 760 12.37 20.69 4.41
CA HIS A 760 13.16 21.34 5.45
C HIS A 760 12.37 21.57 6.76
N ASP A 761 11.17 20.98 6.90
CA ASP A 761 10.38 21.03 8.15
C ASP A 761 11.11 20.30 9.29
N HIS A 762 11.05 20.87 10.50
CA HIS A 762 11.62 20.28 11.72
C HIS A 762 11.06 18.88 12.04
N SER A 763 9.83 18.60 11.62
CA SER A 763 9.17 17.31 11.81
C SER A 763 9.57 16.31 10.72
N LYS A 764 10.36 15.31 11.09
CA LYS A 764 10.75 14.17 10.23
C LYS A 764 9.54 13.45 9.60
N ALA A 765 8.36 13.50 10.22
CA ALA A 765 7.13 12.96 9.64
C ALA A 765 6.59 13.79 8.46
N VAL A 766 6.78 15.11 8.47
CA VAL A 766 6.37 16.02 7.40
C VAL A 766 7.34 15.93 6.23
N SER A 767 8.64 16.03 6.48
CA SER A 767 9.66 15.98 5.41
C SER A 767 9.72 14.62 4.70
N MET A 768 9.54 13.51 5.42
CA MET A 768 9.46 12.17 4.80
C MET A 768 8.17 11.94 4.00
N GLU A 769 7.06 12.61 4.35
CA GLU A 769 5.81 12.57 3.58
C GLU A 769 5.91 13.45 2.33
N ALA A 770 6.50 14.66 2.44
CA ALA A 770 6.80 15.51 1.29
C ALA A 770 7.73 14.81 0.28
N LEU A 771 8.74 14.09 0.78
CA LEU A 771 9.67 13.29 -0.03
C LEU A 771 8.96 12.12 -0.76
N ASP A 772 7.99 11.49 -0.13
CA ASP A 772 7.16 10.43 -0.73
C ASP A 772 6.24 10.99 -1.83
N ILE A 773 5.67 12.18 -1.63
CA ILE A 773 4.87 12.89 -2.64
C ILE A 773 5.75 13.37 -3.80
N LEU A 774 7.01 13.76 -3.54
CA LEU A 774 7.96 14.11 -4.61
C LEU A 774 8.37 12.89 -5.46
N ASP A 775 8.54 11.70 -4.87
CA ASP A 775 8.78 10.48 -5.65
C ASP A 775 7.57 10.11 -6.54
N GLU A 776 6.33 10.27 -6.02
CA GLU A 776 5.10 10.13 -6.81
C GLU A 776 4.98 11.20 -7.91
N ALA A 777 5.37 12.46 -7.62
CA ALA A 777 5.29 13.56 -8.58
C ALA A 777 6.30 13.43 -9.73
N CYS A 778 7.50 12.91 -9.46
CA CYS A 778 8.59 12.80 -10.44
C CYS A 778 8.39 11.71 -11.51
N GLU A 779 7.32 10.92 -11.43
CA GLU A 779 6.89 10.03 -12.53
C GLU A 779 6.45 10.83 -13.77
N ASP A 780 5.93 12.04 -13.60
CA ASP A 780 5.64 12.96 -14.70
C ASP A 780 6.89 13.82 -15.02
N LYS A 781 7.47 13.65 -16.21
CA LYS A 781 8.73 14.31 -16.63
C LYS A 781 8.73 15.84 -16.49
N ALA A 782 7.57 16.50 -16.58
CA ALA A 782 7.44 17.94 -16.36
C ALA A 782 7.76 18.36 -14.92
N ASN A 783 7.29 17.59 -13.92
CA ASN A 783 7.59 17.83 -12.51
C ASN A 783 9.08 17.57 -12.22
N LEU A 784 9.65 16.50 -12.79
CA LEU A 784 11.07 16.19 -12.63
C LEU A 784 11.97 17.30 -13.24
N HIS A 785 11.58 17.86 -14.39
CA HIS A 785 12.26 19.05 -14.96
C HIS A 785 12.22 20.26 -14.02
N ALA A 786 11.08 20.55 -13.38
CA ALA A 786 10.97 21.63 -12.40
C ALA A 786 11.83 21.36 -11.16
N LEU A 787 11.83 20.14 -10.63
CA LEU A 787 12.65 19.77 -9.47
C LEU A 787 14.17 19.89 -9.75
N ILE A 788 14.61 19.55 -10.97
CA ILE A 788 15.99 19.74 -11.43
C ILE A 788 16.36 21.23 -11.56
N GLN A 789 15.39 22.12 -11.84
CA GLN A 789 15.63 23.57 -11.83
C GLN A 789 15.78 24.13 -10.41
N LEU A 790 14.98 23.63 -9.45
CA LEU A 790 15.01 24.04 -8.04
C LEU A 790 16.25 23.54 -7.26
N LYS A 791 16.90 22.46 -7.73
CA LYS A 791 18.18 21.92 -7.19
C LYS A 791 18.20 21.69 -5.65
N PRO A 792 17.20 20.97 -5.08
CA PRO A 792 17.09 20.75 -3.63
C PRO A 792 18.25 19.93 -3.03
N ALA A 793 18.56 20.16 -1.76
CA ALA A 793 19.65 19.54 -1.01
C ALA A 793 19.30 18.14 -0.45
N LEU A 794 18.90 17.20 -1.31
CA LEU A 794 18.32 15.89 -0.90
C LEU A 794 19.22 14.97 -0.06
N SER A 795 20.55 15.17 -0.09
CA SER A 795 21.55 14.27 0.51
C SER A 795 21.41 14.03 2.02
N HIS A 796 20.75 14.93 2.76
CA HIS A 796 20.60 14.82 4.22
C HIS A 796 19.39 13.97 4.64
N LEU A 797 18.52 13.58 3.70
CA LEU A 797 17.27 12.86 3.95
C LEU A 797 17.42 11.32 3.89
N GLY A 798 18.64 10.82 4.07
CA GLY A 798 18.97 9.39 4.05
C GLY A 798 18.69 8.71 2.69
N ASP A 799 18.44 7.40 2.73
CA ASP A 799 18.31 6.57 1.53
C ASP A 799 17.16 7.01 0.60
N LYS A 800 16.00 7.44 1.13
CA LYS A 800 14.92 7.97 0.27
C LYS A 800 15.34 9.26 -0.46
N GLY A 801 16.11 10.13 0.19
CA GLY A 801 16.66 11.35 -0.44
C GLY A 801 17.64 11.03 -1.56
N LEU A 802 18.51 10.03 -1.34
CA LEU A 802 19.42 9.51 -2.36
C LEU A 802 18.66 8.94 -3.57
N LEU A 803 17.67 8.08 -3.34
CA LEU A 803 16.88 7.43 -4.41
C LEU A 803 16.12 8.46 -5.27
N LEU A 804 15.57 9.52 -4.66
CA LEU A 804 14.94 10.61 -5.41
C LEU A 804 15.98 11.39 -6.23
N LEU A 805 17.15 11.69 -5.66
CA LEU A 805 18.22 12.40 -6.37
C LEU A 805 18.75 11.60 -7.57
N LEU A 806 18.77 10.26 -7.49
CA LEU A 806 19.17 9.40 -8.60
C LEU A 806 18.25 9.51 -9.83
N ARG A 807 16.97 9.90 -9.66
CA ARG A 807 16.08 10.17 -10.81
C ARG A 807 16.60 11.30 -11.70
N PHE A 808 17.42 12.22 -11.18
CA PHE A 808 17.95 13.34 -11.98
C PHE A 808 18.84 12.85 -13.13
N LEU A 809 19.46 11.67 -13.01
CA LEU A 809 20.31 11.09 -14.06
C LEU A 809 19.50 10.60 -15.28
N SER A 810 18.18 10.37 -15.13
CA SER A 810 17.30 9.94 -16.24
C SER A 810 17.03 11.01 -17.30
N ILE A 811 17.52 12.24 -17.09
CA ILE A 811 17.34 13.39 -17.99
C ILE A 811 18.72 14.04 -18.22
N PRO A 812 19.15 14.28 -19.49
CA PRO A 812 20.48 14.83 -19.78
C PRO A 812 20.85 16.11 -19.01
N LYS A 813 19.87 17.00 -18.78
CA LYS A 813 20.05 18.25 -18.00
C LYS A 813 20.32 18.03 -16.50
N GLY A 814 19.84 16.93 -15.93
CA GLY A 814 20.13 16.55 -14.55
C GLY A 814 21.41 15.71 -14.45
N PHE A 815 21.65 14.85 -15.44
CA PHE A 815 22.89 14.10 -15.59
C PHE A 815 24.12 15.02 -15.70
N SER A 816 24.14 16.00 -16.62
CA SER A 816 25.30 16.90 -16.78
C SER A 816 25.62 17.65 -15.49
N TYR A 817 24.60 18.24 -14.86
CA TYR A 817 24.70 18.97 -13.59
C TYR A 817 25.28 18.14 -12.43
N LEU A 818 25.00 16.83 -12.39
CA LEU A 818 25.60 15.92 -11.39
C LEU A 818 26.99 15.43 -11.82
N ASN A 819 27.23 15.25 -13.11
CA ASN A 819 28.52 14.81 -13.65
C ASN A 819 29.60 15.91 -13.53
N GLU A 820 29.26 17.17 -13.82
CA GLU A 820 30.06 18.38 -13.59
C GLU A 820 30.56 18.51 -12.13
N ARG A 821 29.85 17.87 -11.18
CA ARG A 821 30.16 17.87 -9.75
C ARG A 821 30.91 16.61 -9.27
N GLY A 822 31.32 15.72 -10.18
CA GLY A 822 31.94 14.43 -9.86
C GLY A 822 31.03 13.47 -9.09
N TYR A 823 29.72 13.75 -9.03
CA TYR A 823 28.79 12.98 -8.19
C TYR A 823 28.53 11.59 -8.77
N VAL A 824 28.48 11.47 -10.11
CA VAL A 824 28.14 10.22 -10.81
C VAL A 824 29.19 9.14 -10.53
N SER A 825 30.48 9.41 -10.77
CA SER A 825 31.57 8.48 -10.50
C SER A 825 31.60 8.04 -9.03
N LYS A 826 31.42 8.98 -8.10
CA LYS A 826 31.35 8.68 -6.66
C LYS A 826 30.14 7.82 -6.27
N GLN A 827 29.03 7.86 -7.02
CA GLN A 827 27.93 6.90 -6.82
C GLN A 827 28.23 5.55 -7.46
N LEU A 828 28.87 5.48 -8.64
CA LEU A 828 29.20 4.22 -9.31
C LEU A 828 30.07 3.32 -8.41
N ASP A 829 31.17 3.84 -7.87
CA ASP A 829 32.03 3.13 -6.91
C ASP A 829 31.25 2.61 -5.69
N LYS A 830 30.32 3.43 -5.17
CA LYS A 830 29.53 3.14 -3.97
C LYS A 830 28.45 2.09 -4.23
N TRP A 831 27.86 2.09 -5.41
CA TRP A 831 26.89 1.09 -5.84
C TRP A 831 27.55 -0.26 -6.09
N GLN A 832 28.68 -0.29 -6.80
CA GLN A 832 29.46 -1.51 -7.01
C GLN A 832 29.90 -2.17 -5.69
N LYS A 833 30.37 -1.38 -4.70
CA LYS A 833 30.94 -1.90 -3.44
C LYS A 833 29.93 -2.21 -2.33
N GLU A 834 28.81 -1.48 -2.25
CA GLU A 834 27.87 -1.57 -1.12
C GLU A 834 26.41 -1.53 -1.56
N TYR A 835 26.01 -0.54 -2.37
CA TYR A 835 24.59 -0.25 -2.57
C TYR A 835 23.84 -1.24 -3.47
N ASN A 836 24.53 -2.01 -4.34
CA ASN A 836 23.90 -3.11 -5.08
C ASN A 836 23.37 -4.20 -4.12
N LEU A 837 24.13 -4.55 -3.07
CA LEU A 837 23.70 -5.51 -2.04
C LEU A 837 22.55 -4.95 -1.19
N LYS A 838 22.65 -3.66 -0.83
CA LYS A 838 21.62 -2.94 -0.04
C LYS A 838 20.30 -2.73 -0.82
N TYR A 839 20.36 -2.65 -2.15
CA TYR A 839 19.17 -2.54 -3.02
C TYR A 839 18.30 -3.80 -2.94
N VAL A 840 18.91 -4.99 -2.84
CA VAL A 840 18.19 -6.25 -2.60
C VAL A 840 17.46 -6.20 -1.26
N ASP A 841 18.15 -5.81 -0.19
CA ASP A 841 17.54 -5.68 1.15
C ASP A 841 16.34 -4.72 1.14
N LEU A 842 16.45 -3.60 0.39
CA LEU A 842 15.38 -2.61 0.27
C LEU A 842 14.13 -3.15 -0.46
N ILE A 843 14.31 -3.93 -1.53
CA ILE A 843 13.19 -4.57 -2.23
C ILE A 843 12.56 -5.66 -1.36
N GLU A 844 13.38 -6.50 -0.74
CA GLU A 844 12.88 -7.58 0.12
C GLU A 844 12.19 -7.03 1.37
N GLU A 845 12.66 -5.91 1.95
CA GLU A 845 11.94 -5.20 3.02
C GLU A 845 10.55 -4.71 2.55
N GLN A 846 10.45 -4.09 1.37
CA GLN A 846 9.17 -3.59 0.83
C GLN A 846 8.19 -4.72 0.50
N LEU A 847 8.67 -5.80 -0.13
CA LEU A 847 7.88 -7.00 -0.37
C LEU A 847 7.42 -7.64 0.94
N ASN A 848 8.27 -7.69 1.97
CA ASN A 848 7.91 -8.24 3.27
C ASN A 848 6.86 -7.37 4.00
N GLU A 849 6.98 -6.03 3.98
CA GLU A 849 6.00 -5.12 4.60
C GLU A 849 4.63 -5.11 3.88
N ALA A 850 4.61 -5.55 2.62
CA ALA A 850 3.42 -5.65 1.77
C ALA A 850 2.74 -7.02 1.84
N LEU A 851 3.50 -8.11 1.65
CA LEU A 851 2.98 -9.47 1.53
C LEU A 851 2.81 -10.16 2.88
N THR A 852 3.72 -9.97 3.84
CA THR A 852 3.72 -10.69 5.14
C THR A 852 3.12 -9.84 6.28
N THR A 853 3.16 -10.31 7.52
CA THR A 853 2.84 -9.51 8.72
C THR A 853 4.04 -8.81 9.37
N TYR A 854 5.23 -8.91 8.74
CA TYR A 854 6.45 -8.21 9.13
C TYR A 854 6.23 -6.69 9.17
N ARG A 855 6.94 -6.02 10.10
CA ARG A 855 7.07 -4.56 10.15
C ARG A 855 8.45 -4.23 10.68
N LYS A 856 9.15 -3.29 10.02
CA LYS A 856 10.41 -2.73 10.52
C LYS A 856 10.21 -2.17 11.94
N PRO A 857 11.08 -2.45 12.93
CA PRO A 857 11.15 -1.67 14.14
C PRO A 857 11.56 -0.23 13.78
N VAL A 858 10.85 0.77 14.32
CA VAL A 858 10.98 2.17 13.84
C VAL A 858 12.36 2.74 14.20
N ASP A 859 12.82 2.52 15.44
CA ASP A 859 14.14 2.95 15.92
C ASP A 859 14.74 1.86 16.85
N GLY A 860 15.02 0.67 16.32
CA GLY A 860 15.67 -0.45 17.02
C GLY A 860 14.86 -1.17 18.11
N ASP A 861 13.79 -0.54 18.60
CA ASP A 861 12.98 -1.05 19.70
C ASP A 861 12.09 -2.24 19.27
N ASN A 862 12.14 -3.34 20.04
CA ASN A 862 11.55 -4.64 19.66
C ASN A 862 10.00 -4.69 19.68
N TYR A 863 9.31 -3.58 19.95
CA TYR A 863 7.88 -3.53 20.24
C TYR A 863 7.10 -2.49 19.41
N VAL A 864 7.03 -2.69 18.09
CA VAL A 864 6.08 -1.95 17.23
C VAL A 864 4.64 -2.20 17.70
N ARG A 865 3.92 -1.13 18.07
CA ARG A 865 2.55 -1.21 18.58
C ARG A 865 1.61 -1.83 17.53
N ARG A 866 0.75 -2.75 17.97
CA ARG A 866 0.05 -3.70 17.10
C ARG A 866 -1.24 -3.10 16.54
N SER A 867 -1.43 -3.18 15.22
CA SER A 867 -2.68 -2.81 14.54
C SER A 867 -2.95 -3.77 13.38
N ASN A 868 -4.08 -4.49 13.41
CA ASN A 868 -4.40 -5.51 12.41
C ASN A 868 -4.99 -4.92 11.10
N GLN A 869 -5.12 -3.60 11.00
CA GLN A 869 -5.71 -2.89 9.86
C GLN A 869 -4.74 -2.78 8.66
N ARG A 870 -4.52 -3.90 7.95
CA ARG A 870 -4.00 -3.92 6.56
C ARG A 870 -4.68 -5.02 5.74
N LEU A 871 -5.95 -4.77 5.39
CA LEU A 871 -6.75 -5.61 4.48
C LEU A 871 -6.68 -5.17 3.01
N GLN A 872 -6.22 -3.94 2.74
CA GLN A 872 -6.10 -3.40 1.39
C GLN A 872 -4.75 -3.76 0.75
N ARG A 873 -4.76 -4.06 -0.57
CA ARG A 873 -3.54 -4.25 -1.37
C ARG A 873 -2.66 -2.99 -1.32
N PRO A 874 -1.39 -3.10 -0.91
CA PRO A 874 -0.39 -2.06 -1.13
C PRO A 874 0.24 -2.21 -2.52
N ASN A 875 0.58 -1.09 -3.14
CA ASN A 875 1.32 -1.05 -4.41
C ASN A 875 2.83 -1.13 -4.09
N VAL A 876 3.56 -2.10 -4.66
CA VAL A 876 4.98 -2.33 -4.38
C VAL A 876 5.81 -1.86 -5.57
N TYR A 877 5.93 -0.54 -5.68
CA TYR A 877 6.65 0.11 -6.78
C TYR A 877 8.17 -0.04 -6.68
N LEU A 878 8.78 -0.59 -7.73
CA LEU A 878 10.22 -0.85 -7.80
C LEU A 878 11.07 0.38 -7.39
N PRO A 879 12.01 0.26 -6.44
CA PRO A 879 12.92 1.35 -6.06
C PRO A 879 13.85 1.78 -7.20
N VAL A 880 14.26 3.06 -7.19
CA VAL A 880 15.12 3.64 -8.23
C VAL A 880 16.54 3.06 -8.14
N HIS A 881 17.00 2.38 -9.20
CA HIS A 881 18.38 1.85 -9.29
C HIS A 881 19.28 2.81 -10.08
N LEU A 882 20.54 3.03 -9.64
CA LEU A 882 21.50 3.89 -10.34
C LEU A 882 21.65 3.52 -11.83
N TYR A 883 22.06 2.29 -12.13
CA TYR A 883 22.23 1.80 -13.51
C TYR A 883 20.96 1.98 -14.37
N GLY A 884 19.78 1.65 -13.82
CA GLY A 884 18.51 1.83 -14.53
C GLY A 884 18.14 3.28 -14.83
N GLN A 885 18.74 4.28 -14.17
CA GLN A 885 18.58 5.70 -14.52
C GLN A 885 19.65 6.19 -15.51
N LEU A 886 20.88 5.68 -15.42
CA LEU A 886 21.96 6.01 -16.36
C LEU A 886 21.63 5.60 -17.80
N VAL A 887 21.06 4.42 -17.96
CA VAL A 887 20.78 3.80 -19.27
C VAL A 887 19.61 4.46 -20.02
N HIS A 888 18.83 5.32 -19.36
CA HIS A 888 17.77 6.11 -20.01
C HIS A 888 18.30 7.18 -20.99
N ASP A 889 19.58 7.56 -20.89
CA ASP A 889 20.25 8.39 -21.89
C ASP A 889 21.48 7.68 -22.48
N LYS A 890 21.79 7.97 -23.75
CA LYS A 890 22.94 7.37 -24.44
C LYS A 890 24.27 7.71 -23.75
N THR A 891 24.39 8.91 -23.16
CA THR A 891 25.63 9.33 -22.48
C THR A 891 25.91 8.53 -21.20
N GLY A 892 24.87 8.29 -20.38
CA GLY A 892 24.97 7.45 -19.19
C GLY A 892 25.13 5.95 -19.52
N CYS A 893 24.62 5.50 -20.67
CA CYS A 893 24.83 4.15 -21.17
C CYS A 893 26.31 3.89 -21.53
N HIS A 894 26.94 4.75 -22.33
CA HIS A 894 28.37 4.63 -22.66
C HIS A 894 29.29 4.79 -21.44
N LEU A 895 28.87 5.54 -20.42
CA LEU A 895 29.60 5.63 -19.15
C LEU A 895 29.62 4.28 -18.39
N LEU A 896 28.53 3.52 -18.45
CA LEU A 896 28.40 2.20 -17.80
C LEU A 896 29.18 1.12 -18.56
N GLU A 897 29.13 1.18 -19.90
CA GLU A 897 29.91 0.37 -20.85
C GLU A 897 31.41 0.55 -20.60
N ALA A 898 31.90 1.79 -20.52
CA ALA A 898 33.30 2.12 -20.27
C ALA A 898 33.82 1.75 -18.86
N GLN A 899 32.94 1.33 -17.95
CA GLN A 899 33.30 0.77 -16.64
C GLN A 899 33.22 -0.77 -16.57
N SER A 900 32.93 -1.45 -17.68
CA SER A 900 32.86 -2.92 -17.77
C SER A 900 31.89 -3.60 -16.79
N VAL A 901 30.90 -2.87 -16.28
CA VAL A 901 29.99 -3.36 -15.22
C VAL A 901 29.08 -4.49 -15.73
N VAL A 902 28.71 -4.51 -17.01
CA VAL A 902 27.84 -5.57 -17.57
C VAL A 902 28.56 -6.93 -17.61
N PRO A 903 29.80 -7.05 -18.14
CA PRO A 903 30.61 -8.27 -18.03
C PRO A 903 30.74 -8.83 -16.60
N ASP A 904 31.11 -8.01 -15.60
CA ASP A 904 31.27 -8.44 -14.20
C ASP A 904 30.00 -9.09 -13.62
N LEU A 905 28.85 -8.47 -13.89
CA LEU A 905 27.55 -8.96 -13.46
C LEU A 905 27.12 -10.22 -14.22
N SER A 906 27.40 -10.29 -15.52
CA SER A 906 27.11 -11.45 -16.37
C SER A 906 27.94 -12.68 -15.96
N TYR A 907 29.22 -12.49 -15.63
CA TYR A 907 30.06 -13.55 -15.05
C TYR A 907 29.48 -14.06 -13.73
N THR A 908 29.03 -13.15 -12.85
CA THR A 908 28.39 -13.49 -11.56
C THR A 908 27.10 -14.32 -11.74
N VAL A 909 26.34 -14.11 -12.83
CA VAL A 909 25.16 -14.92 -13.16
C VAL A 909 25.55 -16.28 -13.77
N ARG A 910 26.61 -16.35 -14.58
CA ARG A 910 27.12 -17.59 -15.21
C ARG A 910 27.79 -18.55 -14.24
N SER A 911 28.48 -18.05 -13.22
CA SER A 911 29.11 -18.86 -12.16
C SER A 911 28.48 -18.59 -10.77
N PRO A 912 27.22 -19.01 -10.52
CA PRO A 912 26.51 -18.66 -9.30
C PRO A 912 27.01 -19.44 -8.07
N MET A 913 27.49 -18.73 -7.06
CA MET A 913 27.86 -19.33 -5.76
C MET A 913 26.61 -19.62 -4.90
N LEU A 914 25.94 -20.74 -5.17
CA LEU A 914 24.69 -21.11 -4.47
C LEU A 914 24.90 -21.68 -3.06
N ASP A 915 26.10 -22.13 -2.72
CA ASP A 915 26.40 -22.83 -1.46
C ASP A 915 26.38 -21.96 -0.19
N THR A 916 26.44 -20.63 -0.33
CA THR A 916 26.47 -19.68 0.78
C THR A 916 25.38 -18.62 0.62
N TRP A 917 24.80 -18.18 1.74
CA TRP A 917 23.79 -17.12 1.73
C TRP A 917 24.34 -15.77 1.24
N GLU A 918 25.65 -15.55 1.37
CA GLU A 918 26.34 -14.38 0.86
C GLU A 918 26.48 -14.44 -0.68
N GLY A 919 26.86 -15.59 -1.24
CA GLY A 919 26.87 -15.82 -2.69
C GLY A 919 25.49 -15.71 -3.33
N ILE A 920 24.45 -16.28 -2.67
CA ILE A 920 23.05 -16.10 -3.07
C ILE A 920 22.65 -14.61 -3.06
N LYS A 921 23.12 -13.82 -2.09
CA LYS A 921 22.83 -12.38 -2.03
C LYS A 921 23.56 -11.58 -3.11
N GLN A 922 24.81 -11.92 -3.41
CA GLN A 922 25.56 -11.34 -4.53
C GLN A 922 24.88 -11.65 -5.88
N LEU A 923 24.45 -12.90 -6.09
CA LEU A 923 23.70 -13.30 -7.28
C LEU A 923 22.38 -12.53 -7.42
N LYS A 924 21.60 -12.40 -6.33
CA LYS A 924 20.39 -11.57 -6.34
C LYS A 924 20.68 -10.11 -6.68
N ALA A 925 21.77 -9.54 -6.19
CA ALA A 925 22.17 -8.16 -6.51
C ALA A 925 22.54 -8.01 -8.00
N ALA A 926 23.26 -8.99 -8.58
CA ALA A 926 23.58 -8.99 -10.00
C ALA A 926 22.33 -9.11 -10.89
N LEU A 927 21.41 -10.02 -10.55
CA LEU A 927 20.13 -10.18 -11.26
C LEU A 927 19.29 -8.89 -11.22
N TRP A 928 19.16 -8.24 -10.06
CA TRP A 928 18.44 -6.97 -9.94
C TRP A 928 19.12 -5.81 -10.68
N ALA A 929 20.46 -5.77 -10.70
CA ALA A 929 21.21 -4.78 -11.45
C ALA A 929 21.01 -4.94 -12.97
N LEU A 930 21.18 -6.16 -13.51
CA LEU A 930 20.97 -6.48 -14.92
C LEU A 930 19.51 -6.23 -15.36
N GLY A 931 18.53 -6.61 -14.54
CA GLY A 931 17.11 -6.32 -14.80
C GLY A 931 16.80 -4.82 -14.89
N ASN A 932 17.44 -4.00 -14.04
CA ASN A 932 17.30 -2.54 -14.12
C ASN A 932 17.99 -1.94 -15.35
N ILE A 933 19.13 -2.49 -15.80
CA ILE A 933 19.81 -2.08 -17.05
C ILE A 933 18.92 -2.41 -18.26
N GLY A 934 18.39 -3.64 -18.34
CA GLY A 934 17.47 -4.09 -19.39
C GLY A 934 16.10 -3.39 -19.42
N SER A 935 15.82 -2.45 -18.51
CA SER A 935 14.54 -1.74 -18.43
C SER A 935 14.29 -0.68 -19.54
N SER A 936 15.27 -0.48 -20.43
CA SER A 936 15.15 0.39 -21.61
C SER A 936 16.06 -0.06 -22.77
N ASN A 937 15.69 0.28 -24.01
CA ASN A 937 16.30 -0.26 -25.24
C ASN A 937 17.84 -0.15 -25.29
N TRP A 938 18.43 0.95 -24.84
CA TRP A 938 19.89 1.12 -24.84
C TRP A 938 20.61 0.05 -24.00
N GLY A 939 20.03 -0.35 -22.86
CA GLY A 939 20.58 -1.41 -22.01
C GLY A 939 20.27 -2.81 -22.51
N LEU A 940 19.16 -3.00 -23.22
CA LEU A 940 18.89 -4.27 -23.90
C LEU A 940 19.95 -4.58 -24.95
N ASN A 941 20.44 -3.58 -25.68
CA ASN A 941 21.54 -3.79 -26.63
C ASN A 941 22.80 -4.32 -25.91
N LEU A 942 23.24 -3.69 -24.80
CA LEU A 942 24.36 -4.16 -23.99
C LEU A 942 24.13 -5.58 -23.41
N LEU A 943 22.90 -5.91 -23.00
CA LEU A 943 22.53 -7.25 -22.51
C LEU A 943 22.47 -8.31 -23.63
N GLN A 944 22.24 -7.89 -24.87
CA GLN A 944 22.25 -8.76 -26.07
C GLN A 944 23.67 -8.99 -26.59
N GLU A 945 24.56 -8.00 -26.49
CA GLU A 945 25.99 -8.12 -26.81
C GLU A 945 26.68 -9.16 -25.92
N GLU A 946 26.42 -9.12 -24.60
CA GLU A 946 26.88 -10.17 -23.65
C GLU A 946 26.01 -11.45 -23.67
N ASN A 947 24.86 -11.43 -24.36
CA ASN A 947 23.87 -12.51 -24.42
C ASN A 947 23.53 -13.16 -23.06
N VAL A 948 23.23 -12.34 -22.04
CA VAL A 948 22.97 -12.81 -20.66
C VAL A 948 21.49 -13.17 -20.39
N ILE A 949 20.58 -12.81 -21.28
CA ILE A 949 19.13 -13.05 -21.10
C ILE A 949 18.79 -14.57 -21.06
N PRO A 950 19.38 -15.45 -21.91
CA PRO A 950 19.19 -16.90 -21.81
C PRO A 950 19.68 -17.48 -20.47
N ASP A 951 20.79 -16.97 -19.92
CA ASP A 951 21.33 -17.43 -18.64
C ASP A 951 20.33 -17.15 -17.49
N ILE A 952 19.70 -15.98 -17.49
CA ILE A 952 18.65 -15.59 -16.53
C ILE A 952 17.39 -16.48 -16.69
N LEU A 953 17.01 -16.82 -17.93
CA LEU A 953 15.87 -17.69 -18.22
C LEU A 953 16.12 -19.14 -17.75
N ALA A 954 17.31 -19.69 -18.00
CA ALA A 954 17.72 -20.99 -17.50
C ALA A 954 17.75 -21.02 -15.97
N LEU A 955 18.26 -19.95 -15.33
CA LEU A 955 18.26 -19.81 -13.87
C LEU A 955 16.83 -19.72 -13.30
N ALA A 956 15.90 -19.06 -13.99
CA ALA A 956 14.49 -19.00 -13.58
C ALA A 956 13.81 -20.38 -13.57
N GLN A 957 14.13 -21.25 -14.53
CA GLN A 957 13.50 -22.57 -14.68
C GLN A 957 14.21 -23.68 -13.90
N HIS A 958 15.54 -23.66 -13.80
CA HIS A 958 16.33 -24.79 -13.31
C HIS A 958 17.00 -24.57 -11.95
N CYS A 959 17.28 -23.34 -11.51
CA CYS A 959 18.05 -23.06 -10.29
C CYS A 959 17.53 -23.83 -9.06
N GLU A 960 18.41 -24.45 -8.28
CA GLU A 960 17.97 -25.30 -7.16
C GLU A 960 17.37 -24.52 -5.98
N VAL A 961 17.72 -23.23 -5.87
CA VAL A 961 17.29 -22.32 -4.80
C VAL A 961 16.02 -21.56 -5.21
N LEU A 962 14.90 -21.88 -4.58
CA LEU A 962 13.56 -21.42 -5.02
C LEU A 962 13.38 -19.90 -4.95
N SER A 963 13.98 -19.24 -3.96
CA SER A 963 13.95 -17.77 -3.85
C SER A 963 14.75 -17.06 -4.95
N VAL A 964 15.74 -17.70 -5.58
CA VAL A 964 16.46 -17.15 -6.75
C VAL A 964 15.59 -17.23 -8.01
N ARG A 965 14.85 -18.34 -8.22
CA ARG A 965 13.86 -18.44 -9.31
C ARG A 965 12.85 -17.28 -9.25
N GLY A 966 12.33 -17.01 -8.05
CA GLY A 966 11.41 -15.89 -7.80
C GLY A 966 12.00 -14.52 -8.12
N THR A 967 13.27 -14.28 -7.77
CA THR A 967 14.01 -13.07 -8.19
C THR A 967 14.14 -13.00 -9.72
N CYS A 968 14.45 -14.11 -10.40
CA CYS A 968 14.56 -14.14 -11.86
C CYS A 968 13.23 -13.80 -12.54
N VAL A 969 12.09 -14.33 -12.05
CA VAL A 969 10.75 -13.98 -12.57
C VAL A 969 10.47 -12.49 -12.46
N TYR A 970 10.73 -11.86 -11.30
CA TYR A 970 10.58 -10.40 -11.18
C TYR A 970 11.52 -9.63 -12.11
N VAL A 971 12.77 -10.07 -12.28
CA VAL A 971 13.77 -9.44 -13.16
C VAL A 971 13.35 -9.51 -14.63
N LEU A 972 12.85 -10.65 -15.09
CA LEU A 972 12.28 -10.83 -16.43
C LEU A 972 11.05 -9.91 -16.64
N GLY A 973 10.22 -9.74 -15.61
CA GLY A 973 9.11 -8.76 -15.59
C GLY A 973 9.52 -7.28 -15.58
N VAL A 974 10.79 -6.96 -15.31
CA VAL A 974 11.36 -5.60 -15.49
C VAL A 974 11.96 -5.44 -16.88
N ILE A 975 12.59 -6.49 -17.43
CA ILE A 975 13.09 -6.55 -18.82
C ILE A 975 11.94 -6.41 -19.82
N SER A 976 10.76 -6.98 -19.52
CA SER A 976 9.54 -6.87 -20.31
C SER A 976 8.86 -5.48 -20.27
N LYS A 977 9.59 -4.41 -19.94
CA LYS A 977 9.09 -3.02 -19.92
C LYS A 977 9.09 -2.36 -21.31
N THR A 978 9.74 -2.96 -22.32
CA THR A 978 9.87 -2.43 -23.68
C THR A 978 9.36 -3.42 -24.73
N LYS A 979 8.99 -2.94 -25.94
CA LYS A 979 8.54 -3.82 -27.04
C LYS A 979 9.62 -4.87 -27.39
N GLN A 980 10.86 -4.40 -27.55
CA GLN A 980 12.07 -5.21 -27.82
C GLN A 980 12.29 -6.27 -26.74
N GLY A 981 12.22 -5.91 -25.45
CA GLY A 981 12.37 -6.87 -24.34
C GLY A 981 11.31 -7.97 -24.38
N CYS A 982 10.05 -7.61 -24.64
CA CYS A 982 8.97 -8.59 -24.79
C CYS A 982 9.07 -9.44 -26.07
N GLU A 983 9.68 -8.92 -27.15
CA GLU A 983 9.96 -9.67 -28.38
C GLU A 983 11.07 -10.70 -28.16
N VAL A 984 12.16 -10.33 -27.47
CA VAL A 984 13.24 -11.26 -27.08
C VAL A 984 12.69 -12.36 -26.16
N LEU A 985 11.91 -12.02 -25.13
CA LEU A 985 11.32 -13.02 -24.22
C LEU A 985 10.37 -13.99 -24.96
N LYS A 986 9.62 -13.50 -25.96
CA LYS A 986 8.71 -14.33 -26.75
C LYS A 986 9.43 -15.40 -27.59
N GLN A 987 10.65 -15.14 -28.04
CA GLN A 987 11.49 -16.13 -28.74
C GLN A 987 11.83 -17.34 -27.85
N TYR A 988 11.92 -17.14 -26.54
CA TYR A 988 12.14 -18.19 -25.54
C TYR A 988 10.83 -18.73 -24.92
N GLY A 989 9.68 -18.42 -25.51
CA GLY A 989 8.36 -18.90 -25.06
C GLY A 989 7.74 -18.13 -23.89
N TRP A 990 8.40 -17.10 -23.35
CA TRP A 990 7.85 -16.28 -22.26
C TRP A 990 6.98 -15.15 -22.81
N ASP A 991 5.71 -15.08 -22.39
CA ASP A 991 4.78 -14.01 -22.82
C ASP A 991 4.68 -12.88 -21.79
N ALA A 992 4.32 -11.68 -22.26
CA ALA A 992 4.35 -10.46 -21.46
C ALA A 992 3.19 -9.50 -21.76
N VAL A 993 2.81 -8.72 -20.75
CA VAL A 993 1.78 -7.67 -20.87
C VAL A 993 2.28 -6.56 -21.82
N ARG A 994 1.50 -6.28 -22.88
CA ARG A 994 1.84 -5.28 -23.91
C ARG A 994 1.22 -3.90 -23.66
N HIS A 995 0.26 -3.78 -22.73
CA HIS A 995 -0.44 -2.52 -22.42
C HIS A 995 0.14 -1.75 -21.23
N SER A 996 -0.11 -0.43 -21.20
CA SER A 996 0.27 0.46 -20.08
C SER A 996 -0.95 0.82 -19.23
N ARG A 997 -0.73 1.06 -17.93
CA ARG A 997 -1.73 1.48 -16.92
C ARG A 997 -2.49 2.79 -17.23
N ARG A 998 -2.26 3.41 -18.40
CA ARG A 998 -2.96 4.64 -18.85
C ARG A 998 -4.44 4.39 -19.18
N THR A 999 -4.77 3.20 -19.66
CA THR A 999 -6.09 2.82 -20.17
C THR A 999 -6.49 1.49 -19.56
N LEU A 1000 -7.62 1.45 -18.85
CA LEU A 1000 -8.14 0.21 -18.24
C LEU A 1000 -8.59 -0.83 -19.27
N TRP A 1001 -8.99 -0.37 -20.46
CA TRP A 1001 -9.45 -1.20 -21.57
C TRP A 1001 -8.64 -0.84 -22.82
N PRO A 1002 -7.42 -1.39 -22.97
CA PRO A 1002 -6.60 -1.20 -24.17
C PRO A 1002 -7.23 -1.94 -25.36
N VAL A 1003 -7.02 -1.44 -26.57
CA VAL A 1003 -7.28 -2.20 -27.80
C VAL A 1003 -6.08 -3.11 -28.05
N THR A 1004 -6.32 -4.37 -28.41
CA THR A 1004 -5.28 -5.33 -28.79
C THR A 1004 -4.66 -4.92 -30.13
N PRO A 1005 -3.32 -4.83 -30.25
CA PRO A 1005 -2.67 -4.56 -31.53
C PRO A 1005 -2.81 -5.78 -32.47
N GLU A 1006 -2.99 -5.52 -33.77
CA GLU A 1006 -3.22 -6.56 -34.80
C GLU A 1006 -2.00 -7.49 -35.05
N GLU A 1007 -0.82 -7.16 -34.50
CA GLU A 1007 0.43 -7.93 -34.60
C GLU A 1007 0.41 -9.31 -33.89
N VAL A 1008 -0.73 -9.74 -33.31
CA VAL A 1008 -0.81 -10.93 -32.44
C VAL A 1008 -1.16 -12.22 -33.21
N ASP A 1009 -1.89 -12.14 -34.32
CA ASP A 1009 -2.55 -13.32 -34.93
C ASP A 1009 -1.80 -13.90 -36.16
N THR A 1010 -0.67 -13.33 -36.56
CA THR A 1010 0.10 -13.77 -37.75
C THR A 1010 0.94 -15.05 -37.57
N GLN A 1011 0.91 -15.68 -36.39
CA GLN A 1011 1.63 -16.94 -36.11
C GLN A 1011 0.79 -17.94 -35.30
N LEU A 1012 -0.38 -18.36 -35.82
CA LEU A 1012 -1.05 -19.61 -35.39
C LEU A 1012 -2.10 -20.15 -36.41
N THR A 1013 -2.05 -19.72 -37.67
CA THR A 1013 -2.98 -20.11 -38.75
C THR A 1013 -2.41 -21.13 -39.75
N SER A 1014 -1.34 -21.83 -39.36
CA SER A 1014 -0.88 -23.07 -39.99
C SER A 1014 -0.95 -24.19 -38.94
N GLU A 1015 -1.32 -25.39 -39.36
CA GLU A 1015 -1.48 -26.59 -38.51
C GLU A 1015 -2.64 -26.55 -37.48
N LEU A 1016 -3.84 -26.22 -37.97
CA LEU A 1016 -5.02 -27.01 -37.59
C LEU A 1016 -5.28 -28.03 -38.70
N SER A 1017 -5.24 -29.31 -38.36
CA SER A 1017 -5.38 -30.41 -39.31
C SER A 1017 -6.81 -30.54 -39.83
N SER A 1018 -6.94 -30.74 -41.14
CA SER A 1018 -8.22 -30.88 -41.81
C SER A 1018 -8.84 -32.25 -41.52
N VAL A 1019 -9.74 -32.32 -40.53
CA VAL A 1019 -10.67 -33.45 -40.36
C VAL A 1019 -11.99 -33.07 -41.05
N PRO A 1020 -12.34 -33.68 -42.19
CA PRO A 1020 -13.56 -33.31 -42.92
C PRO A 1020 -14.81 -33.93 -42.27
N SER A 1021 -15.74 -33.08 -41.84
CA SER A 1021 -17.06 -33.51 -41.35
C SER A 1021 -17.95 -34.03 -42.49
N THR A 1022 -17.76 -35.29 -42.89
CA THR A 1022 -18.57 -35.93 -43.92
C THR A 1022 -19.90 -36.42 -43.36
N LEU A 1023 -20.98 -35.67 -43.59
CA LEU A 1023 -22.34 -36.22 -43.63
C LEU A 1023 -23.20 -35.41 -44.61
N SER A 1024 -23.12 -35.79 -45.87
CA SER A 1024 -24.02 -35.37 -46.94
C SER A 1024 -24.52 -36.62 -47.66
N LEU A 1025 -25.84 -36.68 -47.92
CA LEU A 1025 -26.39 -37.06 -49.23
C LEU A 1025 -27.93 -37.00 -49.24
N ASN A 1026 -28.41 -36.54 -50.39
CA ASN A 1026 -29.78 -36.21 -50.77
C ASN A 1026 -30.76 -37.41 -50.78
N SER A 1027 -32.06 -37.10 -50.74
CA SER A 1027 -33.06 -37.75 -51.60
C SER A 1027 -34.26 -36.81 -51.84
N GLU A 1028 -34.94 -36.96 -52.98
CA GLU A 1028 -35.97 -36.02 -53.48
C GLU A 1028 -37.37 -36.66 -53.53
N SER A 1029 -38.41 -35.92 -53.11
CA SER A 1029 -39.84 -36.12 -53.45
C SER A 1029 -40.70 -35.09 -52.70
N THR A 1030 -41.81 -34.53 -53.19
CA THR A 1030 -42.45 -34.59 -54.53
C THR A 1030 -43.33 -33.35 -54.77
N SER A 1031 -43.15 -32.71 -55.94
CA SER A 1031 -44.17 -32.05 -56.78
C SER A 1031 -45.43 -31.35 -56.18
N SER A 1032 -45.52 -30.04 -56.48
CA SER A 1032 -46.57 -29.40 -57.33
C SER A 1032 -47.53 -28.37 -56.71
N ARG A 1033 -47.74 -27.30 -57.51
CA ARG A 1033 -48.94 -26.43 -57.67
C ARG A 1033 -49.44 -25.66 -56.43
N HIS A 1034 -50.01 -24.45 -56.46
CA HIS A 1034 -50.30 -23.34 -57.40
C HIS A 1034 -51.58 -22.72 -56.81
N ASN A 1035 -51.67 -21.39 -56.71
CA ASN A 1035 -52.95 -20.64 -56.50
C ASN A 1035 -53.65 -20.87 -55.13
N SER A 1036 -54.51 -19.98 -54.62
CA SER A 1036 -54.84 -18.59 -54.99
C SER A 1036 -55.51 -17.89 -53.79
N GLU A 1037 -55.75 -16.58 -53.91
CA GLU A 1037 -56.86 -15.79 -53.31
C GLU A 1037 -57.26 -15.98 -51.82
N SER A 1038 -57.24 -14.96 -50.96
CA SER A 1038 -58.06 -13.70 -50.90
C SER A 1038 -59.23 -13.83 -49.91
N GLU A 1039 -59.81 -12.67 -49.54
CA GLU A 1039 -61.03 -12.51 -48.70
C GLU A 1039 -60.90 -12.88 -47.20
N SER A 1040 -61.51 -12.15 -46.25
CA SER A 1040 -62.03 -10.78 -46.27
C SER A 1040 -62.07 -10.16 -44.86
N GLN A 1041 -62.23 -8.83 -44.78
CA GLN A 1041 -62.66 -8.09 -43.58
C GLN A 1041 -64.23 -8.20 -43.43
N PRO A 1042 -64.98 -7.40 -42.62
CA PRO A 1042 -64.59 -6.39 -41.60
C PRO A 1042 -65.44 -6.32 -40.29
N SER A 1043 -64.86 -5.70 -39.25
CA SER A 1043 -65.57 -4.85 -38.26
C SER A 1043 -64.50 -4.02 -37.50
N LYS A 1044 -64.38 -2.68 -37.58
CA LYS A 1044 -65.35 -1.57 -37.37
C LYS A 1044 -65.93 -1.53 -35.94
N ASP A 1045 -65.89 -0.42 -35.21
CA ASP A 1045 -65.27 0.91 -35.41
C ASP A 1045 -64.97 1.59 -34.04
N VAL A 1046 -64.26 2.73 -34.11
CA VAL A 1046 -64.07 3.85 -33.13
C VAL A 1046 -62.66 3.87 -32.50
N LEU A 1047 -61.68 4.69 -32.95
CA LEU A 1047 -61.57 6.17 -33.08
C LEU A 1047 -61.39 6.90 -31.72
N ASP A 1048 -60.39 7.75 -31.47
CA ASP A 1048 -59.24 8.16 -32.31
C ASP A 1048 -58.10 8.83 -31.48
N GLN A 1049 -56.86 8.79 -32.00
CA GLN A 1049 -55.68 9.68 -31.78
C GLN A 1049 -55.17 10.03 -30.33
N SER A 1050 -53.89 10.41 -30.11
CA SER A 1050 -52.77 10.70 -31.02
C SER A 1050 -51.38 10.29 -30.47
N ASP A 1051 -50.56 9.71 -31.36
CA ASP A 1051 -49.12 9.91 -31.58
C ASP A 1051 -48.05 9.74 -30.46
N GLU A 1052 -47.34 8.61 -30.53
CA GLU A 1052 -45.87 8.58 -30.43
C GLU A 1052 -45.30 7.63 -31.52
N PRO A 1053 -44.27 8.01 -32.28
CA PRO A 1053 -43.55 7.05 -33.13
C PRO A 1053 -42.02 7.04 -32.87
N SER A 1054 -41.49 5.87 -32.51
CA SER A 1054 -40.05 5.58 -32.59
C SER A 1054 -39.78 4.59 -33.72
N LEU A 1055 -38.96 4.99 -34.71
CA LEU A 1055 -38.48 4.10 -35.77
C LEU A 1055 -37.02 4.36 -36.12
N TYR A 1056 -36.33 3.27 -36.44
CA TYR A 1056 -34.96 3.25 -36.97
C TYR A 1056 -34.97 2.92 -38.47
N LEU A 1057 -33.82 3.17 -39.11
CA LEU A 1057 -33.37 2.63 -40.41
C LEU A 1057 -34.08 3.11 -41.70
N ARG A 1058 -33.29 3.79 -42.54
CA ARG A 1058 -32.76 3.28 -43.84
C ARG A 1058 -32.71 4.37 -44.92
N ALA A 1059 -31.51 4.72 -45.39
CA ALA A 1059 -31.31 5.63 -46.53
C ALA A 1059 -30.34 5.02 -47.57
N LYS A 1060 -30.86 4.79 -48.78
CA LYS A 1060 -30.24 4.50 -50.10
C LYS A 1060 -31.35 4.80 -51.14
N PRO A 1061 -31.07 5.17 -52.41
CA PRO A 1061 -29.90 4.90 -53.26
C PRO A 1061 -29.04 6.18 -53.45
N VAL A 1062 -28.08 6.37 -54.38
CA VAL A 1062 -27.86 5.90 -55.78
C VAL A 1062 -26.35 5.68 -56.05
N LYS A 1063 -26.02 4.84 -57.04
CA LYS A 1063 -24.66 4.63 -57.58
C LYS A 1063 -24.36 5.67 -58.68
N ASP A 1064 -23.10 6.05 -58.87
CA ASP A 1064 -22.47 5.61 -60.13
C ASP A 1064 -20.93 5.55 -60.13
N ARG A 1065 -20.48 4.74 -61.10
CA ARG A 1065 -19.14 4.37 -61.61
C ARG A 1065 -17.91 5.24 -61.27
N SER A 1066 -16.84 4.56 -60.82
CA SER A 1066 -15.45 4.80 -61.28
C SER A 1066 -15.21 4.07 -62.63
N PRO A 1067 -14.07 4.27 -63.37
CA PRO A 1067 -12.80 3.60 -62.99
C PRO A 1067 -11.47 4.22 -63.54
N PHE A 1068 -10.33 3.67 -63.08
CA PHE A 1068 -9.00 3.56 -63.75
C PHE A 1068 -8.20 4.84 -64.16
N THR A 1069 -6.88 4.86 -64.44
CA THR A 1069 -5.61 4.18 -64.00
C THR A 1069 -4.41 5.01 -64.57
N ILE A 1070 -3.14 4.60 -64.34
CA ILE A 1070 -1.93 4.84 -65.19
C ILE A 1070 -0.97 6.03 -64.85
N LEU A 1071 0.29 5.67 -64.48
CA LEU A 1071 1.58 6.42 -64.55
C LEU A 1071 1.73 7.76 -63.78
N ALA A 1072 2.93 8.32 -63.50
CA ALA A 1072 4.31 7.95 -63.86
C ALA A 1072 5.34 8.20 -62.71
N SER A 1073 6.65 8.02 -62.99
CA SER A 1073 7.75 7.91 -62.02
C SER A 1073 8.61 9.17 -61.76
N SER A 1074 9.33 9.11 -60.63
CA SER A 1074 10.73 9.56 -60.41
C SER A 1074 11.17 11.06 -60.43
N ARG A 1075 11.74 11.48 -59.28
CA ARG A 1075 12.99 12.25 -59.04
C ARG A 1075 13.33 13.49 -59.91
N PHE A 1076 13.69 14.61 -59.27
CA PHE A 1076 15.04 15.23 -59.33
C PHE A 1076 15.24 16.38 -58.30
N VAL A 1077 16.32 17.20 -58.40
CA VAL A 1077 17.01 17.88 -57.28
C VAL A 1077 17.08 19.42 -57.39
N ARG A 1078 17.08 20.10 -56.22
CA ARG A 1078 17.45 21.51 -55.87
C ARG A 1078 17.80 22.53 -56.98
N ASN A 1079 17.21 23.73 -56.84
CA ASN A 1079 17.86 25.04 -56.54
C ASN A 1079 16.75 26.12 -56.40
N ARG A 1080 16.80 27.29 -55.73
CA ARG A 1080 17.68 28.09 -54.83
C ARG A 1080 17.49 29.58 -55.24
N PHE A 1081 16.79 30.37 -54.41
CA PHE A 1081 16.81 31.87 -54.36
C PHE A 1081 16.38 32.65 -55.65
N LEU A 1082 16.07 33.95 -55.70
CA LEU A 1082 15.99 35.15 -54.80
C LEU A 1082 14.63 35.87 -55.09
N ASN A 1083 14.11 36.95 -54.47
CA ASN A 1083 14.30 37.72 -53.22
C ASN A 1083 13.08 38.67 -53.02
N SER A 1084 12.57 38.90 -51.79
CA SER A 1084 11.84 40.16 -51.48
C SER A 1084 11.70 40.48 -49.97
N LEU A 1085 12.80 40.95 -49.36
CA LEU A 1085 12.87 41.90 -48.23
C LEU A 1085 12.23 41.54 -46.86
N SER A 1086 12.67 42.27 -45.81
CA SER A 1086 12.47 41.90 -44.41
C SER A 1086 12.60 43.07 -43.43
N LEU A 1087 12.01 42.89 -42.23
CA LEU A 1087 12.43 43.38 -40.91
C LEU A 1087 13.13 44.76 -40.77
N PRO A 1088 12.55 45.72 -40.03
CA PRO A 1088 13.35 46.74 -39.35
C PRO A 1088 14.10 46.12 -38.15
N SER A 1089 15.42 46.27 -38.08
CA SER A 1089 16.20 45.91 -36.87
C SER A 1089 17.56 46.62 -36.78
N LYS A 1090 17.94 47.02 -35.56
CA LYS A 1090 19.31 47.27 -35.00
C LYS A 1090 19.14 47.77 -33.54
N LYS A 1091 19.94 47.46 -32.50
CA LYS A 1091 21.40 47.18 -32.31
C LYS A 1091 22.26 48.46 -32.34
N LEU A 1092 23.28 48.69 -31.48
CA LEU A 1092 24.00 47.84 -30.50
C LEU A 1092 24.69 48.69 -29.36
N ARG A 1093 25.56 48.05 -28.54
CA ARG A 1093 26.45 48.54 -27.43
C ARG A 1093 27.15 49.91 -27.67
N SER A 1094 27.71 50.66 -26.70
CA SER A 1094 28.61 50.26 -25.56
C SER A 1094 28.94 51.35 -24.50
N THR A 1095 29.27 50.92 -23.27
CA THR A 1095 30.17 51.50 -22.23
C THR A 1095 30.65 52.98 -22.24
N SER A 1096 30.35 53.75 -21.17
CA SER A 1096 31.33 54.53 -20.36
C SER A 1096 30.69 55.38 -19.23
N ASP A 1097 31.32 55.41 -18.06
CA ASP A 1097 31.20 56.41 -16.96
C ASP A 1097 32.00 57.72 -17.29
N PRO A 1098 32.02 58.83 -16.48
CA PRO A 1098 31.30 59.16 -15.23
C PRO A 1098 30.77 60.64 -15.13
N LYS A 1099 30.40 61.07 -13.89
CA LYS A 1099 30.39 62.46 -13.31
C LYS A 1099 29.10 63.32 -13.32
N THR A 1100 29.04 64.17 -12.29
CA THR A 1100 28.01 65.14 -11.83
C THR A 1100 28.49 66.60 -12.13
N PRO A 1101 27.89 67.75 -11.69
CA PRO A 1101 26.82 67.98 -10.69
C PRO A 1101 25.82 69.17 -10.91
N SER A 1102 25.03 69.49 -9.86
CA SER A 1102 24.34 70.77 -9.55
C SER A 1102 23.05 71.15 -10.32
N GLY A 1103 22.06 71.84 -9.72
CA GLY A 1103 21.86 72.20 -8.30
C GLY A 1103 20.84 73.34 -8.04
N SER A 1104 20.48 73.55 -6.76
CA SER A 1104 19.66 74.68 -6.21
C SER A 1104 18.13 74.64 -6.48
N ARG A 1105 17.20 75.22 -5.68
CA ARG A 1105 17.25 75.93 -4.35
C ARG A 1105 15.83 76.05 -3.70
N THR A 1106 15.68 75.67 -2.41
CA THR A 1106 15.04 76.40 -1.24
C THR A 1106 13.68 77.16 -1.33
N PRO A 1107 13.02 77.58 -0.20
CA PRO A 1107 12.95 77.04 1.20
C PRO A 1107 11.55 77.15 1.89
N THR A 1108 11.39 76.61 3.11
CA THR A 1108 10.78 77.29 4.30
C THR A 1108 10.98 76.49 5.62
N GLU A 1109 10.75 77.10 6.79
CA GLU A 1109 11.14 76.60 8.14
C GLU A 1109 10.05 75.77 8.88
N LEU A 1110 10.31 74.99 9.95
CA LEU A 1110 10.60 75.41 11.35
C LEU A 1110 11.28 74.32 12.24
N LYS A 1111 11.69 74.72 13.46
CA LYS A 1111 12.52 74.00 14.48
C LYS A 1111 11.61 73.18 15.45
N THR A 1112 12.05 72.24 16.32
CA THR A 1112 13.13 72.28 17.36
C THR A 1112 13.56 70.88 17.90
N GLY A 1113 14.73 70.79 18.55
CA GLY A 1113 15.23 69.63 19.36
C GLY A 1113 15.82 68.44 18.55
N GLY A 1114 16.92 67.76 18.90
CA GLY A 1114 17.79 67.69 20.10
C GLY A 1114 17.63 66.33 20.80
N MET A 1115 18.62 65.41 20.93
CA MET A 1115 20.10 65.40 20.84
C MET A 1115 20.60 64.08 20.19
N ARG A 1116 21.67 64.04 19.36
CA ARG A 1116 23.09 63.66 19.68
C ARG A 1116 23.26 62.37 20.50
N ARG A 1117 24.16 61.40 20.24
CA ARG A 1117 25.31 61.09 19.31
C ARG A 1117 25.45 59.53 19.26
N ASN A 1118 26.24 58.77 18.48
CA ASN A 1118 27.23 58.88 17.37
C ASN A 1118 27.03 57.56 16.50
N ARG A 1119 27.83 56.97 15.56
CA ARG A 1119 29.24 56.98 15.05
C ARG A 1119 30.30 56.23 15.90
N THR A 1120 31.29 55.47 15.38
CA THR A 1120 31.70 54.98 14.03
C THR A 1120 32.51 53.67 14.22
N VAL A 1121 32.39 52.61 13.40
CA VAL A 1121 33.25 52.25 12.23
C VAL A 1121 34.78 52.37 12.46
N THR A 1122 35.50 51.22 12.50
CA THR A 1122 36.69 50.82 11.67
C THR A 1122 37.41 49.58 12.23
N GLU A 1123 37.96 48.72 11.35
CA GLU A 1123 39.01 47.70 11.62
C GLU A 1123 40.43 48.36 11.54
N PRO A 1124 41.62 47.68 11.51
CA PRO A 1124 41.96 46.24 11.61
C PRO A 1124 43.24 45.90 12.44
N SER A 1125 43.78 44.68 12.23
CA SER A 1125 45.21 44.25 12.28
C SER A 1125 45.84 43.55 13.52
N VAL A 1126 46.19 42.26 13.31
CA VAL A 1126 47.48 41.55 13.51
C VAL A 1126 48.40 41.89 14.70
N TYR A 1127 48.73 40.89 15.54
CA TYR A 1127 50.11 40.38 15.78
C TYR A 1127 50.09 38.96 16.42
N CYS A 1128 51.25 38.31 16.64
CA CYS A 1128 51.37 36.85 16.82
C CYS A 1128 52.48 36.39 17.81
N THR A 1129 52.18 35.34 18.60
CA THR A 1129 53.07 34.39 19.33
C THR A 1129 52.24 33.12 19.66
N SER A 1130 52.74 31.89 19.84
CA SER A 1130 54.07 31.26 19.64
C SER A 1130 53.91 29.71 19.50
N GLN A 1131 55.02 28.97 19.34
CA GLN A 1131 55.12 27.49 19.24
C GLN A 1131 54.59 26.73 20.49
N GLY A 1132 54.34 25.40 20.47
CA GLY A 1132 54.41 24.40 19.38
C GLY A 1132 54.29 22.94 19.86
N ASP A 1133 54.37 21.99 18.91
CA ASP A 1133 54.63 20.53 19.03
C ASP A 1133 53.68 19.58 19.81
N CYS A 1134 53.90 18.28 19.55
CA CYS A 1134 53.15 17.08 19.96
C CYS A 1134 54.18 15.97 20.29
N PRO A 1135 53.79 14.67 20.38
CA PRO A 1135 52.93 13.94 21.32
C PRO A 1135 53.86 13.05 22.22
N PRO A 1136 53.63 11.76 22.59
CA PRO A 1136 52.40 10.95 22.66
C PRO A 1136 52.21 10.17 23.99
N HIS A 1137 50.99 9.66 24.22
CA HIS A 1137 50.74 8.22 24.14
C HIS A 1137 49.28 7.85 23.90
#